data_AF-A0A1E3ZZF3-F1
#
_entry.id   AF-A0A1E3ZZF3-F1
#
_cell.length_a   1.000
_cell.length_b   1.000
_cell.length_c   1.000
_cell.angle_alpha   90.00
_cell.angle_beta   90.00
_cell.angle_gamma   90.00
#
_symmetry.space_group_name_H-M   'P 1'
#
loop_
_entity.id
_entity.type
_entity.pdbx_description
1 polymer ?
#
loop_
_entity_poly.entity_id
_entity_poly.type
_entity_poly.pdbx_seq_one_letter_code
_entity_poly.pdbx_strand_id
1 'polypeptide(L)'
;MIGMNVKHILFAAVVALWVGGIHAQAPRQPASSEILQKIDKLGVLGSVLYFAAHPDDENTGFIAYMANERKYETFYLSLTRGDGGQNLIGPEMRELLGMIRTQELLQARRIDGGKQYFTRANDFGYSKNPEETMKIWDREAVLADAVWIIRKTRPDVIVTRFPPDARAGHGHHTASAMLAAEAFEAAGDPGRFPDQLQYVEVWKPKRLMWNISMWSVRNREEYVRNAGNYIKLDIGKYNPLLGSSYGEMAARSRSMHKSQGFGAVGSRGTDVEYFEHVKGEKAESDLLDGINTTWSRVEGGGRIPGLIDALKKEYDAGNPSAGIPALLKIRAAISALPGSYWKGVKLEETDALIRDMLGLYLEAVAGRSLYTPGQQLDVSLEAINRSGFPVVLKSWSGPFARADSAVNRELKENEGFKAGFASVVPQDQGISQPYWLTRDIGYAGLFEVGDQQKIGIPENAPPAVITLRLSVGGTELSYRIPVVFKKRDPVRGEVYEPVVISPPVYTSLEKDVSMFRDEKPRTIAVTVTAAQDGCKGRVRLKLAPGWRSAPAHADFDIAGRGGTRQVSFVVTPPAGAAVAEIVAIAEMAGNEFDRGLGVIGYEHIPRQVYFPQSKGRVVRLDLATRGRRIGYIHGAGDAVPASLQEVGYQVTVLEDRDIELHSLKSFDAVILGVRAYNTRPALLRKQAVLLEYVNQGGNLIVQYNTPVELPGSSLGPYPFDISRERVSVEDAEVRILDPQSPVLTGPNKITAADFDGWVQERGLYFPQDWDKRYRTVISSSDPGGAPLDSGILYARYGKGYYVYSSLSWFRELPAGVPGAYRLFVNLISLGR
;
A
#
# COMPACT_ATOMS: atom_id res chain seq x y z
N MET A 1 -50.38 -10.38 44.14
CA MET A 1 -49.78 -11.34 43.18
C MET A 1 -49.19 -10.50 42.05
N ILE A 2 -47.93 -10.09 42.15
CA ILE A 2 -46.73 -10.79 41.64
C ILE A 2 -46.82 -10.92 40.10
N GLY A 3 -45.95 -10.34 39.27
CA GLY A 3 -44.66 -9.71 39.56
C GLY A 3 -44.14 -8.84 38.40
N MET A 4 -43.22 -7.96 38.79
CA MET A 4 -42.37 -7.15 37.94
C MET A 4 -41.48 -8.01 37.05
N ASN A 5 -41.34 -7.63 35.77
CA ASN A 5 -40.24 -8.08 34.93
C ASN A 5 -39.39 -6.86 34.53
N VAL A 6 -38.31 -6.68 35.30
CA VAL A 6 -37.20 -5.77 35.03
C VAL A 6 -36.46 -6.30 33.82
N LYS A 7 -36.58 -5.58 32.70
CA LYS A 7 -36.09 -5.86 31.34
C LYS A 7 -35.19 -4.85 30.64
N HIS A 8 -35.19 -3.57 31.02
CA HIS A 8 -34.64 -2.52 30.17
C HIS A 8 -34.12 -1.36 31.02
N ILE A 9 -32.80 -1.28 31.21
CA ILE A 9 -31.98 -0.09 31.46
C ILE A 9 -30.55 -0.62 31.68
N LEU A 10 -29.72 -0.56 30.62
CA LEU A 10 -28.26 -0.40 30.63
C LEU A 10 -27.75 -0.59 29.20
N PHE A 11 -28.12 0.33 28.30
CA PHE A 11 -27.33 0.60 27.10
C PHE A 11 -26.48 1.83 27.42
N ALA A 12 -25.48 1.63 28.29
CA ALA A 12 -24.39 2.60 28.37
C ALA A 12 -23.65 2.51 27.04
N ALA A 13 -23.67 3.62 26.30
CA ALA A 13 -22.92 3.79 25.07
C ALA A 13 -21.42 3.57 25.34
N VAL A 14 -20.96 2.33 25.17
CA VAL A 14 -19.55 2.03 24.91
C VAL A 14 -19.34 2.45 23.46
N VAL A 15 -19.13 3.75 23.24
CA VAL A 15 -18.45 4.16 22.01
C VAL A 15 -17.04 3.62 22.16
N ALA A 16 -16.80 2.46 21.56
CA ALA A 16 -15.47 1.92 21.36
C ALA A 16 -14.75 2.86 20.40
N LEU A 17 -14.19 3.93 20.96
CA LEU A 17 -13.26 4.81 20.29
C LEU A 17 -11.99 3.99 20.00
N TRP A 18 -11.93 3.49 18.77
CA TRP A 18 -10.76 2.87 18.20
C TRP A 18 -9.75 3.97 17.87
N VAL A 19 -8.77 4.12 18.75
CA VAL A 19 -7.58 4.95 18.52
C VAL A 19 -6.95 4.53 17.18
N GLY A 20 -6.55 5.53 16.38
CA GLY A 20 -5.71 5.33 15.19
C GLY A 20 -4.48 4.51 15.55
N GLY A 21 -4.20 3.49 14.73
CA GLY A 21 -3.21 2.44 14.99
C GLY A 21 -1.86 2.96 15.47
N ILE A 22 -1.63 2.84 16.78
CA ILE A 22 -0.27 2.74 17.31
C ILE A 22 0.05 1.25 17.24
N HIS A 23 0.65 0.80 16.14
CA HIS A 23 1.18 -0.55 16.04
C HIS A 23 2.70 -0.51 16.02
N ALA A 24 3.30 -1.32 16.89
CA ALA A 24 4.71 -1.69 16.85
C ALA A 24 5.73 -0.54 16.77
N GLN A 25 5.53 0.54 17.53
CA GLN A 25 6.51 1.61 17.66
C GLN A 25 6.68 2.05 19.11
N ALA A 26 7.83 2.62 19.40
CA ALA A 26 8.16 3.16 20.72
C ALA A 26 7.09 4.18 21.16
N PRO A 27 6.61 4.13 22.42
CA PRO A 27 5.75 5.16 22.96
C PRO A 27 6.42 6.54 22.85
N ARG A 28 5.92 7.41 21.98
CA ARG A 28 6.42 8.79 21.85
C ARG A 28 6.01 9.61 23.07
N GLN A 29 6.96 10.35 23.63
CA GLN A 29 6.71 11.37 24.65
C GLN A 29 6.93 12.73 23.99
N PRO A 30 5.92 13.60 23.91
CA PRO A 30 6.07 14.92 23.29
C PRO A 30 6.95 15.84 24.15
N ALA A 31 7.65 16.77 23.50
CA ALA A 31 8.32 17.86 24.20
C ALA A 31 7.31 18.84 24.82
N SER A 32 7.72 19.63 25.80
CA SER A 32 6.85 20.61 26.46
C SER A 32 6.29 21.67 25.49
N SER A 33 7.00 22.02 24.43
CA SER A 33 6.47 22.91 23.39
C SER A 33 5.36 22.25 22.54
N GLU A 34 5.48 20.96 22.23
CA GLU A 34 4.45 20.17 21.55
C GLU A 34 3.19 20.02 22.44
N ILE A 35 3.37 19.84 23.76
CA ILE A 35 2.26 19.82 24.73
C ILE A 35 1.51 21.16 24.70
N LEU A 36 2.23 22.30 24.68
CA LEU A 36 1.60 23.61 24.59
C LEU A 36 0.79 23.77 23.29
N GLN A 37 1.30 23.29 22.16
CA GLN A 37 0.55 23.29 20.90
C GLN A 37 -0.70 22.40 20.95
N LYS A 38 -0.65 21.27 21.67
CA LYS A 38 -1.83 20.43 21.91
C LYS A 38 -2.86 21.12 22.81
N ILE A 39 -2.41 21.87 23.83
CA ILE A 39 -3.29 22.73 24.64
C ILE A 39 -3.99 23.76 23.75
N ASP A 40 -3.27 24.41 22.81
CA ASP A 40 -3.88 25.32 21.84
C ASP A 40 -4.93 24.61 20.96
N LYS A 41 -4.65 23.39 20.52
CA LYS A 41 -5.54 22.59 19.66
C LYS A 41 -6.88 22.29 20.34
N LEU A 42 -6.94 22.17 21.67
CA LEU A 42 -8.21 21.95 22.39
C LEU A 42 -9.25 23.05 22.12
N GLY A 43 -8.81 24.27 21.77
CA GLY A 43 -9.70 25.39 21.46
C GLY A 43 -10.29 25.37 20.04
N VAL A 44 -9.82 24.47 19.18
CA VAL A 44 -10.08 24.51 17.73
C VAL A 44 -10.91 23.30 17.28
N LEU A 45 -12.05 23.55 16.65
CA LEU A 45 -13.01 22.55 16.17
C LEU A 45 -13.23 22.72 14.66
N GLY A 46 -12.18 22.59 13.85
CA GLY A 46 -12.24 22.61 12.39
C GLY A 46 -11.67 21.32 11.80
N SER A 47 -12.15 20.94 10.61
CA SER A 47 -11.76 19.71 9.95
C SER A 47 -11.69 19.83 8.42
N VAL A 48 -10.73 19.15 7.80
CA VAL A 48 -10.52 19.16 6.35
C VAL A 48 -10.16 17.76 5.87
N LEU A 49 -10.72 17.37 4.71
CA LEU A 49 -10.37 16.13 4.02
C LEU A 49 -9.66 16.43 2.71
N TYR A 50 -8.41 16.02 2.59
CA TYR A 50 -7.68 15.97 1.33
C TYR A 50 -7.99 14.65 0.61
N PHE A 51 -8.29 14.70 -0.68
CA PHE A 51 -8.84 13.58 -1.46
C PHE A 51 -8.03 13.38 -2.74
N ALA A 52 -7.44 12.20 -2.92
CA ALA A 52 -6.73 11.82 -4.15
C ALA A 52 -6.75 10.29 -4.38
N ALA A 53 -6.02 9.83 -5.39
CA ALA A 53 -6.08 8.44 -5.85
C ALA A 53 -5.08 7.51 -5.16
N HIS A 54 -3.83 7.97 -4.98
CA HIS A 54 -2.71 7.14 -4.55
C HIS A 54 -1.96 7.75 -3.36
N PRO A 55 -1.26 6.93 -2.55
CA PRO A 55 -0.19 7.43 -1.70
C PRO A 55 0.78 8.28 -2.51
N ASP A 56 1.32 9.40 -2.01
CA ASP A 56 2.22 10.34 -2.71
C ASP A 56 1.56 11.47 -3.53
N ASP A 57 0.27 11.35 -3.84
CA ASP A 57 -0.50 12.42 -4.49
C ASP A 57 -0.73 13.63 -3.56
N GLU A 58 -0.64 13.43 -2.25
CA GLU A 58 -1.03 14.45 -1.29
C GLU A 58 -0.11 15.68 -1.30
N ASN A 59 -0.68 16.85 -1.06
CA ASN A 59 0.10 18.03 -0.72
C ASN A 59 0.50 17.97 0.76
N THR A 60 1.69 17.42 1.04
CA THR A 60 2.21 17.29 2.41
C THR A 60 2.39 18.64 3.11
N GLY A 61 2.63 19.72 2.38
CA GLY A 61 2.72 21.09 2.91
C GLY A 61 1.36 21.61 3.39
N PHE A 62 0.32 21.41 2.58
CA PHE A 62 -1.05 21.72 2.98
C PHE A 62 -1.46 20.93 4.22
N ILE A 63 -1.21 19.62 4.26
CA ILE A 63 -1.54 18.78 5.42
C ILE A 63 -0.80 19.26 6.66
N ALA A 64 0.52 19.48 6.57
CA ALA A 64 1.33 19.98 7.67
C ALA A 64 0.80 21.31 8.21
N TYR A 65 0.46 22.24 7.32
CA TYR A 65 -0.09 23.54 7.70
C TYR A 65 -1.45 23.41 8.39
N MET A 66 -2.39 22.66 7.81
CA MET A 66 -3.75 22.54 8.37
C MET A 66 -3.74 21.82 9.72
N ALA A 67 -2.93 20.77 9.87
CA ALA A 67 -2.82 20.01 11.11
C ALA A 67 -2.10 20.77 12.24
N ASN A 68 -1.11 21.61 11.92
CA ASN A 68 -0.24 22.22 12.93
C ASN A 68 -0.42 23.74 13.12
N GLU A 69 -0.58 24.51 12.04
CA GLU A 69 -0.84 25.95 12.13
C GLU A 69 -2.27 26.19 12.57
N ARG A 70 -3.20 25.69 11.74
CA ARG A 70 -4.64 25.84 11.95
C ARG A 70 -5.15 24.90 13.03
N LYS A 71 -4.42 23.83 13.35
CA LYS A 71 -4.75 22.83 14.38
C LYS A 71 -6.07 22.11 14.08
N TYR A 72 -6.38 21.95 12.80
CA TYR A 72 -7.59 21.27 12.34
C TYR A 72 -7.37 19.76 12.26
N GLU A 73 -8.46 19.04 12.44
CA GLU A 73 -8.53 17.62 12.10
C GLU A 73 -8.34 17.46 10.59
N THR A 74 -7.15 17.00 10.19
CA THR A 74 -6.74 16.96 8.79
C THR A 74 -6.64 15.51 8.34
N PHE A 75 -7.51 15.13 7.41
CA PHE A 75 -7.63 13.77 6.89
C PHE A 75 -7.07 13.70 5.48
N TYR A 76 -6.44 12.58 5.14
CA TYR A 76 -6.12 12.24 3.76
C TYR A 76 -6.82 10.93 3.39
N LEU A 77 -7.65 10.99 2.35
CA LEU A 77 -8.21 9.81 1.70
C LEU A 77 -7.47 9.57 0.39
N SER A 78 -6.70 8.49 0.36
CA SER A 78 -6.20 7.88 -0.87
C SER A 78 -7.19 6.82 -1.29
N LEU A 79 -7.74 6.87 -2.51
CA LEU A 79 -8.70 5.85 -2.93
C LEU A 79 -8.08 4.45 -2.91
N THR A 80 -6.83 4.31 -3.33
CA THR A 80 -6.08 3.05 -3.37
C THR A 80 -4.94 3.02 -2.36
N ARG A 81 -4.32 1.85 -2.18
CA ARG A 81 -3.05 1.71 -1.42
C ARG A 81 -1.80 1.83 -2.31
N GLY A 82 -1.96 2.15 -3.59
CA GLY A 82 -0.83 2.36 -4.51
C GLY A 82 -0.14 1.06 -4.97
N ASP A 83 -0.85 -0.05 -4.93
CA ASP A 83 -0.37 -1.41 -5.25
C ASP A 83 0.14 -1.55 -6.71
N GLY A 84 -0.36 -0.71 -7.63
CA GLY A 84 0.01 -0.70 -9.05
C GLY A 84 1.28 0.09 -9.38
N GLY A 85 1.92 0.70 -8.37
CA GLY A 85 3.13 1.50 -8.50
C GLY A 85 4.41 0.71 -8.78
N GLN A 86 5.54 1.43 -8.84
CA GLN A 86 6.87 0.84 -8.95
C GLN A 86 7.56 0.81 -7.58
N ASN A 87 8.48 -0.12 -7.35
CA ASN A 87 9.25 -0.19 -6.11
C ASN A 87 10.75 0.03 -6.39
N LEU A 88 11.29 1.17 -5.93
CA LEU A 88 12.71 1.52 -6.11
C LEU A 88 13.63 0.90 -5.05
N ILE A 89 13.08 0.35 -3.97
CA ILE A 89 13.85 -0.13 -2.81
C ILE A 89 13.77 -1.63 -2.60
N GLY A 90 13.00 -2.36 -3.40
CA GLY A 90 12.92 -3.82 -3.32
C GLY A 90 12.02 -4.47 -4.36
N PRO A 91 11.85 -5.80 -4.26
CA PRO A 91 11.16 -6.61 -5.26
C PRO A 91 9.63 -6.66 -5.08
N GLU A 92 9.08 -6.09 -4.00
CA GLU A 92 7.65 -6.15 -3.69
C GLU A 92 6.84 -5.38 -4.73
N MET A 93 5.79 -6.01 -5.21
CA MET A 93 4.82 -5.47 -6.17
C MET A 93 3.40 -5.72 -5.66
N ARG A 94 2.41 -5.09 -6.31
CA ARG A 94 1.00 -5.34 -6.02
C ARG A 94 0.67 -5.13 -4.54
N GLU A 95 -0.10 -6.03 -3.93
CA GLU A 95 -0.53 -5.96 -2.54
C GLU A 95 0.63 -5.80 -1.56
N LEU A 96 1.81 -6.36 -1.88
CA LEU A 96 2.99 -6.23 -1.05
C LEU A 96 3.54 -4.80 -1.09
N LEU A 97 3.52 -4.16 -2.26
CA LEU A 97 3.85 -2.74 -2.39
C LEU A 97 2.80 -1.87 -1.70
N GLY A 98 1.50 -2.20 -1.81
CA GLY A 98 0.47 -1.47 -1.09
C GLY A 98 0.62 -1.54 0.43
N MET A 99 1.08 -2.66 0.98
CA MET A 99 1.44 -2.76 2.40
C MET A 99 2.59 -1.81 2.77
N ILE A 100 3.62 -1.70 1.93
CA ILE A 100 4.74 -0.75 2.11
C ILE A 100 4.21 0.68 2.07
N ARG A 101 3.52 1.07 0.99
CA ARG A 101 3.04 2.45 0.79
C ARG A 101 2.00 2.88 1.83
N THR A 102 1.22 1.93 2.36
CA THR A 102 0.36 2.15 3.52
C THR A 102 1.18 2.59 4.74
N GLN A 103 2.25 1.87 5.06
CA GLN A 103 3.12 2.23 6.19
C GLN A 103 3.93 3.50 5.94
N GLU A 104 4.35 3.76 4.69
CA GLU A 104 5.01 5.01 4.31
C GLU A 104 4.11 6.22 4.54
N LEU A 105 2.83 6.14 4.15
CA LEU A 105 1.83 7.16 4.49
C LEU A 105 1.66 7.32 6.00
N LEU A 106 1.59 6.22 6.75
CA LEU A 106 1.49 6.30 8.21
C LEU A 106 2.72 6.99 8.84
N GLN A 107 3.92 6.77 8.30
CA GLN A 107 5.11 7.52 8.74
C GLN A 107 5.04 8.99 8.35
N ALA A 108 4.61 9.30 7.12
CA ALA A 108 4.41 10.66 6.63
C ALA A 108 3.44 11.44 7.55
N ARG A 109 2.31 10.80 7.89
CA ARG A 109 1.28 11.33 8.80
C ARG A 109 1.78 11.54 10.23
N ARG A 110 2.71 10.72 10.72
CA ARG A 110 3.38 10.95 12.03
C ARG A 110 4.25 12.21 12.04
N ILE A 111 4.73 12.65 10.88
CA ILE A 111 5.56 13.85 10.72
C ILE A 111 4.68 15.09 10.53
N ASP A 112 3.70 15.04 9.64
CA ASP A 112 2.86 16.19 9.28
C ASP A 112 1.60 16.35 10.14
N GLY A 113 1.20 15.34 10.90
CA GLY A 113 0.05 15.39 11.80
C GLY A 113 -1.31 15.07 11.16
N GLY A 114 -1.36 14.71 9.88
CA GLY A 114 -2.59 14.26 9.23
C GLY A 114 -3.04 12.85 9.66
N LYS A 115 -4.21 12.42 9.19
CA LYS A 115 -4.81 11.10 9.47
C LYS A 115 -5.14 10.36 8.18
N GLN A 116 -4.68 9.12 8.02
CA GLN A 116 -4.78 8.37 6.78
C GLN A 116 -6.04 7.50 6.68
N TYR A 117 -6.68 7.50 5.51
CA TYR A 117 -7.78 6.61 5.15
C TYR A 117 -7.61 6.03 3.74
N PHE A 118 -8.26 4.89 3.50
CA PHE A 118 -8.29 4.19 2.20
C PHE A 118 -9.68 3.67 1.86
N THR A 119 -10.01 3.58 0.57
CA THR A 119 -11.17 2.77 0.14
C THR A 119 -10.75 1.30 -0.08
N ARG A 120 -11.66 0.50 -0.61
CA ARG A 120 -11.38 -0.86 -1.09
C ARG A 120 -10.84 -0.88 -2.52
N ALA A 121 -10.74 0.25 -3.22
CA ALA A 121 -10.21 0.29 -4.58
C ALA A 121 -8.78 -0.28 -4.65
N ASN A 122 -8.55 -1.18 -5.58
CA ASN A 122 -7.23 -1.72 -5.91
C ASN A 122 -6.58 -0.84 -6.99
N ASP A 123 -5.32 -0.48 -6.80
CA ASP A 123 -4.55 0.16 -7.86
C ASP A 123 -4.13 -0.89 -8.89
N PHE A 124 -4.84 -0.91 -10.02
CA PHE A 124 -4.59 -1.90 -11.08
C PHE A 124 -3.48 -1.47 -12.05
N GLY A 125 -2.85 -0.30 -11.84
CA GLY A 125 -1.80 0.24 -12.70
C GLY A 125 -2.26 1.43 -13.53
N TYR A 126 -1.54 1.71 -14.62
CA TYR A 126 -1.79 2.89 -15.44
C TYR A 126 -3.12 2.79 -16.20
N SER A 127 -4.00 3.78 -16.01
CA SER A 127 -5.21 3.95 -16.83
C SER A 127 -5.16 5.28 -17.58
N LYS A 128 -5.64 5.28 -18.84
CA LYS A 128 -5.74 6.50 -19.66
C LYS A 128 -7.02 7.29 -19.43
N ASN A 129 -8.09 6.64 -18.99
CA ASN A 129 -9.43 7.24 -18.95
C ASN A 129 -10.20 6.87 -17.67
N PRO A 130 -11.00 7.81 -17.13
CA PRO A 130 -11.74 7.59 -15.90
C PRO A 130 -12.87 6.55 -16.05
N GLU A 131 -13.42 6.35 -17.25
CA GLU A 131 -14.50 5.38 -17.50
C GLU A 131 -14.06 3.94 -17.27
N GLU A 132 -12.89 3.57 -17.80
CA GLU A 132 -12.21 2.29 -17.54
C GLU A 132 -11.97 2.12 -16.05
N THR A 133 -11.41 3.16 -15.41
CA THR A 133 -11.13 3.15 -13.97
C THR A 133 -12.40 2.87 -13.16
N MET A 134 -13.47 3.62 -13.41
CA MET A 134 -14.75 3.48 -12.72
C MET A 134 -15.41 2.12 -12.97
N LYS A 135 -15.19 1.52 -14.15
CA LYS A 135 -15.67 0.17 -14.45
C LYS A 135 -14.90 -0.88 -13.65
N ILE A 136 -13.56 -0.79 -13.61
CA ILE A 136 -12.71 -1.75 -12.90
C ILE A 136 -12.93 -1.66 -11.38
N TRP A 137 -12.99 -0.45 -10.84
CA TRP A 137 -13.20 -0.22 -9.41
C TRP A 137 -14.61 -0.52 -8.89
N ASP A 138 -15.59 -0.70 -9.77
CA ASP A 138 -17.01 -0.58 -9.43
C ASP A 138 -17.30 0.80 -8.81
N ARG A 139 -17.72 1.75 -9.67
CA ARG A 139 -18.02 3.13 -9.32
C ARG A 139 -18.89 3.26 -8.06
N GLU A 140 -19.96 2.48 -7.95
CA GLU A 140 -20.91 2.60 -6.83
C GLU A 140 -20.29 2.08 -5.53
N ALA A 141 -19.48 1.02 -5.60
CA ALA A 141 -18.76 0.51 -4.42
C ALA A 141 -17.73 1.51 -3.88
N VAL A 142 -16.90 2.11 -4.75
CA VAL A 142 -15.90 3.11 -4.30
C VAL A 142 -16.56 4.42 -3.88
N LEU A 143 -17.65 4.82 -4.55
CA LEU A 143 -18.45 5.97 -4.11
C LEU A 143 -19.05 5.74 -2.71
N ALA A 144 -19.55 4.53 -2.43
CA ALA A 144 -20.04 4.15 -1.11
C ALA A 144 -18.94 4.28 -0.05
N ASP A 145 -17.73 3.80 -0.34
CA ASP A 145 -16.58 3.91 0.55
C ASP A 145 -16.19 5.37 0.81
N ALA A 146 -16.15 6.21 -0.24
CA ALA A 146 -15.87 7.64 -0.09
C ALA A 146 -16.92 8.36 0.78
N VAL A 147 -18.21 8.08 0.55
CA VAL A 147 -19.31 8.61 1.38
C VAL A 147 -19.20 8.15 2.83
N TRP A 148 -18.85 6.89 3.06
CA TRP A 148 -18.59 6.34 4.38
C TRP A 148 -17.52 7.14 5.12
N ILE A 149 -16.39 7.45 4.46
CA ILE A 149 -15.32 8.26 5.05
C ILE A 149 -15.76 9.68 5.34
N ILE A 150 -16.48 10.35 4.43
CA ILE A 150 -16.98 11.70 4.66
C ILE A 150 -17.93 11.74 5.86
N ARG A 151 -18.85 10.79 5.98
CA ARG A 151 -19.79 10.71 7.12
C ARG A 151 -19.09 10.38 8.45
N LYS A 152 -18.05 9.55 8.41
CA LYS A 152 -17.24 9.17 9.58
C LYS A 152 -16.34 10.30 10.07
N THR A 153 -15.72 11.05 9.16
CA THR A 153 -14.72 12.09 9.47
C THR A 153 -15.31 13.50 9.57
N ARG A 154 -16.53 13.70 9.05
CA ARG A 154 -17.28 14.96 9.06
C ARG A 154 -16.46 16.19 8.67
N PRO A 155 -15.75 16.18 7.52
CA PRO A 155 -14.90 17.30 7.14
C PRO A 155 -15.73 18.54 6.84
N ASP A 156 -15.32 19.70 7.35
CA ASP A 156 -15.96 20.97 7.04
C ASP A 156 -15.72 21.38 5.57
N VAL A 157 -14.54 21.05 5.04
CA VAL A 157 -14.11 21.29 3.64
C VAL A 157 -13.46 20.04 3.06
N ILE A 158 -13.77 19.73 1.80
CA ILE A 158 -13.03 18.72 1.02
C ILE A 158 -12.11 19.46 0.02
N VAL A 159 -10.87 19.00 -0.09
CA VAL A 159 -9.89 19.48 -1.07
C VAL A 159 -9.44 18.30 -1.94
N THR A 160 -9.57 18.44 -3.26
CA THR A 160 -9.07 17.47 -4.23
C THR A 160 -7.69 17.86 -4.73
N ARG A 161 -6.85 16.87 -5.03
CA ARG A 161 -5.55 17.10 -5.69
C ARG A 161 -5.69 17.44 -7.18
N PHE A 162 -6.64 16.80 -7.84
CA PHE A 162 -6.75 16.77 -9.29
C PHE A 162 -8.07 17.37 -9.78
N PRO A 163 -8.12 17.87 -11.02
CA PRO A 163 -9.38 18.26 -11.66
C PRO A 163 -10.15 17.03 -12.17
N PRO A 164 -11.48 17.12 -12.34
CA PRO A 164 -12.31 16.03 -12.86
C PRO A 164 -12.24 15.90 -14.39
N ASP A 165 -11.11 16.24 -15.01
CA ASP A 165 -10.92 16.20 -16.47
C ASP A 165 -9.52 15.70 -16.87
N ALA A 166 -9.27 15.67 -18.19
CA ALA A 166 -8.04 15.15 -18.79
C ALA A 166 -6.75 15.88 -18.36
N ARG A 167 -6.83 17.07 -17.74
CA ARG A 167 -5.66 17.74 -17.17
C ARG A 167 -5.02 16.94 -16.03
N ALA A 168 -5.76 16.06 -15.36
CA ALA A 168 -5.23 15.19 -14.32
C ALA A 168 -4.26 14.11 -14.84
N GLY A 169 -4.28 13.84 -16.16
CA GLY A 169 -3.34 12.97 -16.87
C GLY A 169 -3.58 11.47 -16.69
N HIS A 170 -3.74 10.99 -15.46
CA HIS A 170 -3.97 9.58 -15.13
C HIS A 170 -5.46 9.29 -14.89
N GLY A 171 -5.98 8.17 -15.39
CA GLY A 171 -7.39 7.77 -15.25
C GLY A 171 -7.86 7.73 -13.79
N HIS A 172 -7.05 7.18 -12.88
CA HIS A 172 -7.36 7.21 -11.44
C HIS A 172 -7.44 8.62 -10.87
N HIS A 173 -6.61 9.55 -11.33
CA HIS A 173 -6.61 10.93 -10.83
C HIS A 173 -7.92 11.62 -11.23
N THR A 174 -8.30 11.55 -12.51
CA THR A 174 -9.57 12.09 -12.99
C THR A 174 -10.76 11.43 -12.29
N ALA A 175 -10.78 10.10 -12.18
CA ALA A 175 -11.84 9.37 -11.51
C ALA A 175 -11.95 9.75 -10.02
N SER A 176 -10.83 9.95 -9.33
CA SER A 176 -10.84 10.38 -7.93
C SER A 176 -11.51 11.74 -7.72
N ALA A 177 -11.26 12.71 -8.60
CA ALA A 177 -11.87 14.03 -8.54
C ALA A 177 -13.37 14.01 -8.87
N MET A 178 -13.78 13.18 -9.85
CA MET A 178 -15.18 12.94 -10.16
C MET A 178 -15.92 12.31 -8.98
N LEU A 179 -15.35 11.24 -8.39
CA LEU A 179 -15.90 10.57 -7.22
C LEU A 179 -15.97 11.50 -6.00
N ALA A 180 -14.98 12.37 -5.79
CA ALA A 180 -15.04 13.37 -4.72
C ALA A 180 -16.23 14.34 -4.90
N ALA A 181 -16.50 14.77 -6.13
CA ALA A 181 -17.63 15.65 -6.45
C ALA A 181 -19.00 14.98 -6.31
N GLU A 182 -19.07 13.67 -6.53
CA GLU A 182 -20.27 12.85 -6.29
C GLU A 182 -20.46 12.55 -4.80
N ALA A 183 -19.40 12.13 -4.12
CA ALA A 183 -19.41 11.81 -2.69
C ALA A 183 -19.74 13.05 -1.84
N PHE A 184 -19.30 14.25 -2.25
CA PHE A 184 -19.67 15.52 -1.64
C PHE A 184 -21.19 15.73 -1.60
N GLU A 185 -21.94 15.32 -2.63
CA GLU A 185 -23.41 15.38 -2.63
C GLU A 185 -24.02 14.21 -1.84
N ALA A 186 -23.62 12.99 -2.17
CA ALA A 186 -24.20 11.77 -1.62
C ALA A 186 -24.01 11.64 -0.09
N ALA A 187 -22.95 12.21 0.49
CA ALA A 187 -22.72 12.14 1.92
C ALA A 187 -23.79 12.87 2.76
N GLY A 188 -24.40 13.91 2.21
CA GLY A 188 -25.51 14.65 2.82
C GLY A 188 -26.90 14.07 2.56
N ASP A 189 -27.02 13.09 1.66
CA ASP A 189 -28.30 12.50 1.25
C ASP A 189 -28.58 11.19 2.02
N PRO A 190 -29.61 11.10 2.86
CA PRO A 190 -29.95 9.88 3.59
C PRO A 190 -30.45 8.73 2.68
N GLY A 191 -30.88 9.02 1.45
CA GLY A 191 -31.28 8.02 0.46
C GLY A 191 -30.10 7.31 -0.22
N ARG A 192 -28.89 7.88 -0.15
CA ARG A 192 -27.66 7.26 -0.69
C ARG A 192 -26.97 6.42 0.39
N PHE A 193 -26.76 5.14 0.07
CA PHE A 193 -26.11 4.16 0.96
C PHE A 193 -26.74 4.13 2.38
N PRO A 194 -28.06 3.90 2.50
CA PRO A 194 -28.77 3.98 3.78
C PRO A 194 -28.26 2.95 4.81
N ASP A 195 -27.71 1.83 4.37
CA ASP A 195 -27.14 0.81 5.26
C ASP A 195 -25.99 1.34 6.12
N GLN A 196 -25.28 2.38 5.68
CA GLN A 196 -24.23 3.01 6.49
C GLN A 196 -24.79 3.76 7.70
N LEU A 197 -26.05 4.20 7.64
CA LEU A 197 -26.66 5.05 8.66
C LEU A 197 -26.94 4.32 9.98
N GLN A 198 -26.77 3.00 10.01
CA GLN A 198 -26.73 2.23 11.26
C GLN A 198 -25.47 2.54 12.11
N TYR A 199 -24.42 3.11 11.50
CA TYR A 199 -23.13 3.40 12.16
C TYR A 199 -22.75 4.89 12.16
N VAL A 200 -23.22 5.67 11.19
CA VAL A 200 -22.87 7.08 11.01
C VAL A 200 -24.11 7.92 10.69
N GLU A 201 -24.01 9.23 10.85
CA GLU A 201 -25.04 10.18 10.41
C GLU A 201 -24.68 10.75 9.04
N VAL A 202 -25.66 11.29 8.32
CA VAL A 202 -25.38 12.08 7.12
C VAL A 202 -24.51 13.30 7.45
N TRP A 203 -23.65 13.69 6.52
CA TRP A 203 -22.82 14.87 6.67
C TRP A 203 -22.59 15.52 5.32
N LYS A 204 -22.98 16.79 5.20
CA LYS A 204 -22.73 17.61 4.02
C LYS A 204 -21.57 18.57 4.31
N PRO A 205 -20.37 18.36 3.73
CA PRO A 205 -19.30 19.36 3.81
C PRO A 205 -19.76 20.68 3.21
N LYS A 206 -19.23 21.80 3.69
CA LYS A 206 -19.70 23.12 3.26
C LYS A 206 -19.30 23.44 1.82
N ARG A 207 -18.12 22.98 1.41
CA ARG A 207 -17.58 23.18 0.05
C ARG A 207 -16.56 22.12 -0.35
N LEU A 208 -16.41 21.99 -1.66
CA LEU A 208 -15.40 21.22 -2.34
C LEU A 208 -14.47 22.17 -3.10
N MET A 209 -13.18 22.02 -2.87
CA MET A 209 -12.12 22.83 -3.47
C MET A 209 -11.17 21.94 -4.27
N TRP A 210 -10.49 22.51 -5.26
CA TRP A 210 -9.39 21.87 -5.97
C TRP A 210 -8.09 22.61 -5.65
N ASN A 211 -7.10 21.89 -5.13
CA ASN A 211 -5.75 22.43 -4.92
C ASN A 211 -5.01 22.49 -6.27
N ILE A 212 -5.20 23.61 -6.96
CA ILE A 212 -4.62 23.87 -8.26
C ILE A 212 -3.16 24.30 -8.13
N SER A 213 -2.29 23.74 -8.98
CA SER A 213 -0.90 24.19 -9.11
C SER A 213 -0.62 24.63 -10.54
N MET A 214 0.45 25.41 -10.72
CA MET A 214 0.89 25.86 -12.05
C MET A 214 1.19 24.69 -13.00
N TRP A 215 1.64 23.55 -12.46
CA TRP A 215 1.86 22.32 -13.21
C TRP A 215 0.57 21.61 -13.62
N SER A 216 -0.57 21.97 -13.03
CA SER A 216 -1.89 21.41 -13.35
C SER A 216 -2.54 22.09 -14.56
N VAL A 217 -1.96 23.19 -15.03
CA VAL A 217 -2.47 23.97 -16.16
C VAL A 217 -1.41 23.97 -17.27
N ARG A 218 -1.79 23.54 -18.47
CA ARG A 218 -0.86 23.46 -19.62
C ARG A 218 -0.35 24.84 -20.05
N ASN A 219 -1.12 25.90 -19.77
CA ASN A 219 -0.80 27.27 -20.10
C ASN A 219 -0.57 28.12 -18.83
N ARG A 220 0.67 28.58 -18.67
CA ARG A 220 1.06 29.47 -17.57
C ARG A 220 0.31 30.81 -17.58
N GLU A 221 -0.02 31.34 -18.76
CA GLU A 221 -0.77 32.60 -18.90
C GLU A 221 -2.22 32.46 -18.42
N GLU A 222 -2.84 31.30 -18.64
CA GLU A 222 -4.18 30.99 -18.14
C GLU A 222 -4.19 30.91 -16.61
N TYR A 223 -3.20 30.22 -16.04
CA TYR A 223 -3.02 30.16 -14.59
C TYR A 223 -2.87 31.57 -13.98
N VAL A 224 -2.02 32.41 -14.57
CA VAL A 224 -1.80 33.79 -14.10
C VAL A 224 -3.06 34.64 -14.24
N ARG A 225 -3.79 34.52 -15.36
CA ARG A 225 -5.03 35.26 -15.61
C ARG A 225 -6.11 34.92 -14.57
N ASN A 226 -6.21 33.65 -14.19
CA ASN A 226 -7.22 33.17 -13.25
C ASN A 226 -6.76 33.21 -11.78
N ALA A 227 -5.48 33.53 -11.51
CA ALA A 227 -4.94 33.56 -10.16
C ALA A 227 -5.63 34.56 -9.21
N GLY A 228 -6.34 35.56 -9.76
CA GLY A 228 -7.19 36.46 -8.98
C GLY A 228 -8.48 35.82 -8.46
N ASN A 229 -8.92 34.72 -9.07
CA ASN A 229 -10.17 34.01 -8.73
C ASN A 229 -9.96 32.85 -7.75
N TYR A 230 -8.70 32.53 -7.42
CA TYR A 230 -8.36 31.43 -6.51
C TYR A 230 -8.18 31.94 -5.08
N ILE A 231 -8.59 31.11 -4.12
CA ILE A 231 -8.21 31.30 -2.71
C ILE A 231 -6.71 31.03 -2.60
N LYS A 232 -6.00 31.90 -1.89
CA LYS A 232 -4.55 31.82 -1.69
C LYS A 232 -4.25 31.53 -0.23
N LEU A 233 -3.36 30.58 0.03
CA LEU A 233 -2.95 30.23 1.38
C LEU A 233 -1.43 30.17 1.45
N ASP A 234 -0.81 31.04 2.23
CA ASP A 234 0.62 30.91 2.53
C ASP A 234 0.82 29.81 3.58
N ILE A 235 1.31 28.67 3.10
CA ILE A 235 1.62 27.48 3.89
C ILE A 235 3.10 27.42 4.29
N GLY A 236 3.95 28.36 3.86
CA GLY A 236 5.39 28.36 4.10
C GLY A 236 5.84 28.80 5.50
N LYS A 237 4.89 29.10 6.39
CA LYS A 237 5.13 29.67 7.72
C LYS A 237 6.06 28.83 8.60
N TYR A 238 6.69 29.51 9.57
CA TYR A 238 7.51 28.92 10.62
C TYR A 238 6.72 28.81 11.93
N ASN A 239 6.71 27.61 12.53
CA ASN A 239 6.09 27.38 13.83
C ASN A 239 7.16 27.36 14.94
N PRO A 240 7.18 28.37 15.84
CA PRO A 240 8.21 28.48 16.87
C PRO A 240 8.10 27.41 17.96
N LEU A 241 6.92 26.82 18.20
CA LEU A 241 6.77 25.73 19.18
C LEU A 241 7.35 24.42 18.66
N LEU A 242 7.26 24.18 17.35
CA LEU A 242 7.81 23.00 16.70
C LEU A 242 9.24 23.19 16.20
N GLY A 243 9.74 24.43 16.18
CA GLY A 243 11.08 24.75 15.70
C GLY A 243 11.29 24.49 14.20
N SER A 244 10.24 24.44 13.39
CA SER A 244 10.29 24.03 11.98
C SER A 244 9.34 24.86 11.11
N SER A 245 9.72 25.13 9.86
CA SER A 245 8.75 25.55 8.85
C SER A 245 7.88 24.37 8.41
N TYR A 246 6.68 24.66 7.89
CA TYR A 246 5.85 23.62 7.30
C TYR A 246 6.43 23.09 5.99
N GLY A 247 7.22 23.88 5.25
CA GLY A 247 7.98 23.40 4.09
C GLY A 247 9.06 22.37 4.45
N GLU A 248 9.76 22.57 5.57
CA GLU A 248 10.73 21.59 6.10
C GLU A 248 10.03 20.31 6.57
N MET A 249 8.88 20.45 7.24
CA MET A 249 8.06 19.32 7.68
C MET A 249 7.49 18.53 6.51
N ALA A 250 6.98 19.24 5.50
CA ALA A 250 6.44 18.69 4.26
C ALA A 250 7.48 17.86 3.50
N ALA A 251 8.72 18.36 3.42
CA ALA A 251 9.81 17.63 2.78
C ALA A 251 10.17 16.34 3.53
N ARG A 252 10.22 16.37 4.87
CA ARG A 252 10.44 15.15 5.68
C ARG A 252 9.29 14.15 5.52
N SER A 253 8.05 14.62 5.54
CA SER A 253 6.84 13.81 5.32
C SER A 253 6.87 13.16 3.93
N ARG A 254 7.08 13.95 2.87
CA ARG A 254 7.17 13.47 1.48
C ARG A 254 8.30 12.47 1.28
N SER A 255 9.43 12.64 1.99
CA SER A 255 10.57 11.73 1.92
C SER A 255 10.32 10.36 2.57
N MET A 256 9.17 10.13 3.22
CA MET A 256 8.77 8.80 3.68
C MET A 256 8.26 7.89 2.56
N HIS A 257 7.86 8.45 1.42
CA HIS A 257 7.50 7.72 0.19
C HIS A 257 8.75 7.18 -0.52
N LYS A 258 9.54 6.39 0.21
CA LYS A 258 10.86 5.91 -0.20
C LYS A 258 10.76 4.91 -1.33
N SER A 259 9.74 4.05 -1.30
CA SER A 259 9.46 3.09 -2.38
C SER A 259 9.28 3.76 -3.74
N GLN A 260 8.80 5.00 -3.76
CA GLN A 260 8.55 5.78 -4.98
C GLN A 260 9.68 6.76 -5.33
N GLY A 261 10.71 6.91 -4.46
CA GLY A 261 11.82 7.84 -4.69
C GLY A 261 11.49 9.31 -4.47
N PHE A 262 10.49 9.61 -3.63
CA PHE A 262 9.97 10.97 -3.42
C PHE A 262 10.77 11.79 -2.38
N GLY A 263 12.08 11.53 -2.25
CA GLY A 263 12.97 12.35 -1.43
C GLY A 263 12.86 13.84 -1.81
N ALA A 264 12.79 14.72 -0.80
CA ALA A 264 12.55 16.14 -1.00
C ALA A 264 13.45 17.01 -0.12
N VAL A 265 13.84 18.17 -0.64
CA VAL A 265 14.60 19.20 0.10
C VAL A 265 13.60 20.18 0.71
N GLY A 266 13.79 20.52 2.00
CA GLY A 266 12.91 21.45 2.71
C GLY A 266 13.05 22.91 2.25
N SER A 267 11.91 23.60 2.12
CA SER A 267 11.80 25.03 1.82
C SER A 267 11.54 25.89 3.07
N ARG A 268 11.86 27.19 3.00
CA ARG A 268 11.73 28.16 4.09
C ARG A 268 11.21 29.48 3.53
N GLY A 269 10.42 30.20 4.32
CA GLY A 269 9.76 31.43 3.88
C GLY A 269 8.44 31.14 3.18
N THR A 270 7.83 32.18 2.60
CA THR A 270 6.50 32.12 1.99
C THR A 270 6.40 31.05 0.89
N ASP A 271 5.33 30.26 0.96
CA ASP A 271 4.97 29.24 -0.03
C ASP A 271 3.45 29.29 -0.21
N VAL A 272 2.98 29.84 -1.34
CA VAL A 272 1.57 30.12 -1.56
C VAL A 272 0.93 29.01 -2.38
N GLU A 273 -0.05 28.35 -1.78
CA GLU A 273 -0.93 27.40 -2.44
C GLU A 273 -2.21 28.08 -2.93
N TYR A 274 -2.78 27.53 -4.00
CA TYR A 274 -3.96 28.08 -4.67
C TYR A 274 -5.08 27.05 -4.69
N PHE A 275 -6.31 27.54 -4.53
CA PHE A 275 -7.50 26.70 -4.47
C PHE A 275 -8.63 27.28 -5.30
N GLU A 276 -9.14 26.47 -6.23
CA GLU A 276 -10.30 26.78 -7.04
C GLU A 276 -11.56 26.18 -6.38
N HIS A 277 -12.67 26.92 -6.42
CA HIS A 277 -13.96 26.42 -5.94
C HIS A 277 -14.57 25.45 -6.95
N VAL A 278 -15.10 24.32 -6.46
CA VAL A 278 -15.71 23.28 -7.30
C VAL A 278 -17.21 23.14 -7.02
N LYS A 279 -17.60 22.99 -5.75
CA LYS A 279 -19.01 22.83 -5.32
C LYS A 279 -19.27 23.40 -3.93
N GLY A 280 -20.55 23.61 -3.61
CA GLY A 280 -21.02 24.10 -2.31
C GLY A 280 -20.94 25.62 -2.20
N GLU A 281 -20.97 26.14 -0.97
CA GLU A 281 -20.92 27.59 -0.72
C GLU A 281 -19.54 28.14 -1.07
N LYS A 282 -19.50 29.23 -1.84
CA LYS A 282 -18.25 29.85 -2.29
C LYS A 282 -17.50 30.47 -1.09
N ALA A 283 -16.17 30.31 -1.07
CA ALA A 283 -15.28 31.03 -0.17
C ALA A 283 -14.82 32.34 -0.82
N GLU A 284 -14.59 33.39 -0.05
CA GLU A 284 -14.16 34.70 -0.58
C GLU A 284 -12.66 34.94 -0.34
N SER A 285 -12.18 34.59 0.86
CA SER A 285 -10.82 34.91 1.31
C SER A 285 -10.09 33.72 1.93
N ASP A 286 -10.79 32.86 2.69
CA ASP A 286 -10.22 31.70 3.36
C ASP A 286 -11.05 30.44 3.08
N LEU A 287 -10.39 29.29 2.99
CA LEU A 287 -11.03 28.00 2.73
C LEU A 287 -12.15 27.69 3.73
N LEU A 288 -12.11 28.24 4.95
CA LEU A 288 -13.06 27.99 6.03
C LEU A 288 -14.05 29.14 6.25
N ASP A 289 -14.19 30.08 5.31
CA ASP A 289 -15.12 31.22 5.42
C ASP A 289 -16.54 30.77 5.80
N GLY A 290 -17.13 31.43 6.79
CA GLY A 290 -18.47 31.13 7.31
C GLY A 290 -18.61 29.78 8.01
N ILE A 291 -17.52 29.13 8.43
CA ILE A 291 -17.53 27.89 9.22
C ILE A 291 -17.19 28.21 10.67
N ASN A 292 -18.06 27.82 11.61
CA ASN A 292 -17.78 27.95 13.03
C ASN A 292 -16.80 26.87 13.48
N THR A 293 -15.55 27.26 13.72
CA THR A 293 -14.46 26.37 14.17
C THR A 293 -14.16 26.49 15.67
N THR A 294 -15.09 27.05 16.45
CA THR A 294 -14.91 27.28 17.89
C THR A 294 -15.89 26.42 18.71
N TRP A 295 -15.70 26.39 20.03
CA TRP A 295 -16.61 25.70 20.96
C TRP A 295 -18.07 26.18 20.92
N SER A 296 -18.36 27.34 20.34
CA SER A 296 -19.74 27.79 20.14
C SER A 296 -20.53 26.93 19.14
N ARG A 297 -19.85 26.06 18.35
CA ARG A 297 -20.52 25.10 17.46
C ARG A 297 -21.11 23.89 18.20
N VAL A 298 -20.74 23.70 19.47
CA VAL A 298 -21.24 22.61 20.31
C VAL A 298 -22.12 23.20 21.40
N GLU A 299 -23.35 22.73 21.49
CA GLU A 299 -24.29 23.15 22.53
C GLU A 299 -23.69 22.95 23.92
N GLY A 300 -23.72 24.00 24.75
CA GLY A 300 -23.10 24.01 26.09
C GLY A 300 -21.58 24.25 26.12
N GLY A 301 -20.91 24.37 24.97
CA GLY A 301 -19.45 24.50 24.87
C GLY A 301 -18.86 25.86 25.29
N GLY A 302 -19.68 26.90 25.45
CA GLY A 302 -19.21 28.29 25.61
C GLY A 302 -18.28 28.57 26.80
N ARG A 303 -18.30 27.75 27.85
CA ARG A 303 -17.39 27.89 29.01
C ARG A 303 -15.99 27.30 28.79
N ILE A 304 -15.80 26.43 27.80
CA ILE A 304 -14.55 25.68 27.61
C ILE A 304 -13.37 26.57 27.18
N PRO A 305 -13.53 27.55 26.27
CA PRO A 305 -12.43 28.45 25.91
C PRO A 305 -11.77 29.14 27.12
N GLY A 306 -12.58 29.64 28.07
CA GLY A 306 -12.05 30.27 29.29
C GLY A 306 -11.28 29.30 30.20
N LEU A 307 -11.67 28.01 30.23
CA LEU A 307 -10.92 26.98 30.96
C LEU A 307 -9.59 26.65 30.27
N ILE A 308 -9.57 26.63 28.94
CA ILE A 308 -8.35 26.43 28.15
C ILE A 308 -7.39 27.61 28.35
N ASP A 309 -7.88 28.85 28.34
CA ASP A 309 -7.06 30.03 28.59
C ASP A 309 -6.48 30.05 30.00
N ALA A 310 -7.21 29.54 30.99
CA ALA A 310 -6.70 29.34 32.35
C ALA A 310 -5.57 28.29 32.36
N LEU A 311 -5.77 27.14 31.73
CA LEU A 311 -4.74 26.10 31.60
C LEU A 311 -3.46 26.64 30.93
N LYS A 312 -3.59 27.45 29.87
CA LYS A 312 -2.42 28.05 29.20
C LYS A 312 -1.62 28.97 30.11
N LYS A 313 -2.29 29.74 30.97
CA LYS A 313 -1.63 30.64 31.95
C LYS A 313 -0.93 29.86 33.05
N GLU A 314 -1.47 28.71 33.43
CA GLU A 314 -0.92 27.81 34.44
C GLU A 314 0.15 26.84 33.87
N TYR A 315 0.32 26.79 32.55
CA TYR A 315 1.23 25.86 31.91
C TYR A 315 2.70 26.23 32.21
N ASP A 316 3.40 25.31 32.86
CA ASP A 316 4.84 25.38 33.11
C ASP A 316 5.56 24.34 32.24
N ALA A 317 6.44 24.80 31.34
CA ALA A 317 7.21 23.92 30.48
C ALA A 317 8.21 23.03 31.25
N GLY A 318 8.65 23.46 32.44
CA GLY A 318 9.49 22.68 33.35
C GLY A 318 8.70 21.73 34.26
N ASN A 319 7.40 21.99 34.43
CA ASN A 319 6.49 21.12 35.17
C ASN A 319 5.09 21.05 34.52
N PRO A 320 4.95 20.35 33.38
CA PRO A 320 3.65 20.24 32.69
C PRO A 320 2.54 19.69 33.60
N SER A 321 2.88 18.81 34.56
CA SER A 321 1.92 18.18 35.46
C SER A 321 1.18 19.16 36.38
N ALA A 322 1.72 20.36 36.59
CA ALA A 322 1.06 21.43 37.36
C ALA A 322 -0.31 21.83 36.77
N GLY A 323 -0.48 21.69 35.44
CA GLY A 323 -1.73 22.01 34.75
C GLY A 323 -2.81 20.91 34.78
N ILE A 324 -2.51 19.72 35.32
CA ILE A 324 -3.47 18.60 35.35
C ILE A 324 -4.81 18.96 36.02
N PRO A 325 -4.86 19.68 37.16
CA PRO A 325 -6.12 20.09 37.77
C PRO A 325 -7.02 20.91 36.82
N ALA A 326 -6.43 21.84 36.06
CA ALA A 326 -7.18 22.62 35.07
C ALA A 326 -7.64 21.74 33.90
N LEU A 327 -6.79 20.83 33.44
CA LEU A 327 -7.14 19.90 32.36
C LEU A 327 -8.27 18.92 32.75
N LEU A 328 -8.29 18.44 34.00
CA LEU A 328 -9.40 17.63 34.53
C LEU A 328 -10.72 18.40 34.57
N LYS A 329 -10.69 19.71 34.87
CA LYS A 329 -11.89 20.58 34.79
C LYS A 329 -12.39 20.74 33.35
N ILE A 330 -11.47 20.87 32.39
CA ILE A 330 -11.79 20.89 30.95
C ILE A 330 -12.45 19.56 30.55
N ARG A 331 -11.83 18.43 30.90
CA ARG A 331 -12.37 17.10 30.62
C ARG A 331 -13.78 16.91 31.17
N ALA A 332 -14.01 17.31 32.42
CA ALA A 332 -15.33 17.23 33.05
C ALA A 332 -16.36 18.10 32.32
N ALA A 333 -15.97 19.31 31.89
CA ALA A 333 -16.83 20.19 31.11
C ALA A 333 -17.21 19.57 29.75
N ILE A 334 -16.25 18.98 29.02
CA ILE A 334 -16.51 18.30 27.75
C ILE A 334 -17.39 17.06 27.98
N SER A 335 -17.13 16.30 29.04
CA SER A 335 -17.90 15.09 29.38
C SER A 335 -19.38 15.39 29.65
N ALA A 336 -19.69 16.57 30.18
CA ALA A 336 -21.05 17.02 30.47
C ALA A 336 -21.83 17.50 29.24
N LEU A 337 -21.18 17.70 28.08
CA LEU A 337 -21.85 18.13 26.85
C LEU A 337 -22.78 17.04 26.29
N PRO A 338 -23.80 17.40 25.48
CA PRO A 338 -24.56 16.44 24.69
C PRO A 338 -23.66 15.58 23.77
N GLY A 339 -24.13 14.38 23.45
CA GLY A 339 -23.44 13.50 22.50
C GLY A 339 -23.26 14.19 21.15
N SER A 340 -22.01 14.30 20.68
CA SER A 340 -21.68 14.89 19.39
C SER A 340 -20.33 14.37 18.90
N TYR A 341 -20.07 14.51 17.59
CA TYR A 341 -18.77 14.19 16.99
C TYR A 341 -17.61 14.89 17.72
N TRP A 342 -17.73 16.21 17.93
CA TRP A 342 -16.68 17.00 18.56
C TRP A 342 -16.46 16.67 20.05
N LYS A 343 -17.51 16.27 20.77
CA LYS A 343 -17.34 15.75 22.14
C LYS A 343 -16.40 14.55 22.16
N GLY A 344 -16.61 13.58 21.26
CA GLY A 344 -15.76 12.40 21.14
C GLY A 344 -14.31 12.78 20.85
N VAL A 345 -14.09 13.53 19.77
CA VAL A 345 -12.73 13.98 19.36
C VAL A 345 -12.02 14.73 20.48
N LYS A 346 -12.69 15.67 21.14
CA LYS A 346 -12.06 16.51 22.18
C LYS A 346 -11.83 15.79 23.50
N LEU A 347 -12.63 14.77 23.84
CA LEU A 347 -12.33 13.89 24.97
C LEU A 347 -11.09 13.05 24.72
N GLU A 348 -10.93 12.48 23.53
CA GLU A 348 -9.73 11.73 23.17
C GLU A 348 -8.46 12.60 23.24
N GLU A 349 -8.52 13.80 22.65
CA GLU A 349 -7.40 14.75 22.71
C GLU A 349 -7.06 15.15 24.14
N THR A 350 -8.08 15.34 24.98
CA THR A 350 -7.89 15.67 26.41
C THR A 350 -7.26 14.52 27.18
N ASP A 351 -7.71 13.28 26.97
CA ASP A 351 -7.19 12.09 27.66
C ASP A 351 -5.74 11.77 27.23
N ALA A 352 -5.42 12.00 25.96
CA ALA A 352 -4.05 11.94 25.45
C ALA A 352 -3.16 13.03 26.06
N LEU A 353 -3.67 14.26 26.17
CA LEU A 353 -2.93 15.37 26.76
C LEU A 353 -2.68 15.17 28.27
N ILE A 354 -3.62 14.57 29.00
CA ILE A 354 -3.42 14.17 30.40
C ILE A 354 -2.25 13.18 30.49
N ARG A 355 -2.22 12.16 29.62
CA ARG A 355 -1.11 11.19 29.57
C ARG A 355 0.23 11.88 29.31
N ASP A 356 0.26 12.79 28.35
CA ASP A 356 1.46 13.53 27.96
C ASP A 356 1.97 14.45 29.08
N MET A 357 1.09 15.22 29.71
CA MET A 357 1.45 16.15 30.80
C MET A 357 1.90 15.45 32.09
N LEU A 358 1.46 14.21 32.32
CA LEU A 358 1.95 13.36 33.41
C LEU A 358 3.29 12.68 33.10
N GLY A 359 3.76 12.73 31.84
CA GLY A 359 4.87 11.90 31.37
C GLY A 359 4.58 10.40 31.54
N LEU A 360 3.30 10.01 31.45
CA LEU A 360 2.85 8.66 31.78
C LEU A 360 3.33 7.66 30.71
N TYR A 361 4.24 6.78 31.12
CA TYR A 361 4.78 5.72 30.29
C TYR A 361 4.03 4.41 30.57
N LEU A 362 3.34 3.89 29.55
CA LEU A 362 2.56 2.65 29.61
C LEU A 362 3.02 1.74 28.49
N GLU A 363 3.42 0.52 28.82
CA GLU A 363 3.93 -0.46 27.85
C GLU A 363 3.50 -1.89 28.21
N ALA A 364 3.21 -2.70 27.19
CA ALA A 364 2.96 -4.12 27.32
C ALA A 364 3.81 -4.89 26.32
N VAL A 365 4.76 -5.70 26.80
CA VAL A 365 5.73 -6.40 25.96
C VAL A 365 5.51 -7.91 26.03
N ALA A 366 5.28 -8.53 24.88
CA ALA A 366 5.24 -9.98 24.74
C ALA A 366 6.65 -10.58 24.67
N GLY A 367 6.82 -11.84 25.10
CA GLY A 367 8.11 -12.54 24.98
C GLY A 367 8.54 -12.89 23.55
N ARG A 368 7.63 -12.79 22.57
CA ARG A 368 7.81 -13.13 21.14
C ARG A 368 6.93 -12.24 20.27
N SER A 369 7.22 -12.13 18.97
CA SER A 369 6.36 -11.43 17.99
C SER A 369 5.32 -12.32 17.32
N LEU A 370 5.48 -13.64 17.33
CA LEU A 370 4.58 -14.59 16.65
C LEU A 370 4.01 -15.63 17.62
N TYR A 371 2.68 -15.78 17.60
CA TYR A 371 1.94 -16.78 18.37
C TYR A 371 0.92 -17.51 17.50
N THR A 372 0.55 -18.72 17.89
CA THR A 372 -0.50 -19.51 17.22
C THR A 372 -1.70 -19.64 18.17
N PRO A 373 -2.91 -19.90 17.67
CA PRO A 373 -4.07 -20.20 18.51
C PRO A 373 -3.76 -21.30 19.54
N GLY A 374 -4.18 -21.09 20.79
CA GLY A 374 -3.90 -21.97 21.91
C GLY A 374 -2.54 -21.78 22.59
N GLN A 375 -1.63 -20.98 22.04
CA GLN A 375 -0.34 -20.75 22.70
C GLN A 375 -0.45 -19.82 23.91
N GLN A 376 0.40 -20.09 24.89
CA GLN A 376 0.65 -19.16 25.99
C GLN A 376 1.39 -17.91 25.49
N LEU A 377 0.84 -16.76 25.85
CA LEU A 377 1.36 -15.41 25.61
C LEU A 377 1.86 -14.84 26.94
N ASP A 378 3.17 -14.85 27.15
CA ASP A 378 3.79 -14.20 28.30
C ASP A 378 3.98 -12.70 28.04
N VAL A 379 3.45 -11.87 28.94
CA VAL A 379 3.44 -10.41 28.82
C VAL A 379 4.05 -9.75 30.05
N SER A 380 4.91 -8.76 29.82
CA SER A 380 5.42 -7.83 30.81
C SER A 380 4.71 -6.48 30.66
N LEU A 381 4.01 -6.05 31.70
CA LEU A 381 3.36 -4.73 31.79
C LEU A 381 4.24 -3.78 32.59
N GLU A 382 4.47 -2.59 32.05
CA GLU A 382 5.13 -1.47 32.71
C GLU A 382 4.22 -0.24 32.73
N ALA A 383 4.07 0.37 33.91
CA ALA A 383 3.37 1.64 34.08
C ALA A 383 4.19 2.56 34.99
N ILE A 384 4.56 3.74 34.49
CA ILE A 384 5.36 4.72 35.22
C ILE A 384 4.72 6.10 35.11
N ASN A 385 4.44 6.71 36.25
CA ASN A 385 4.13 8.14 36.34
C ASN A 385 5.45 8.90 36.51
N ARG A 386 5.80 9.77 35.57
CA ARG A 386 7.07 10.53 35.61
C ARG A 386 6.89 11.94 36.19
N SER A 387 5.75 12.19 36.82
CA SER A 387 5.40 13.45 37.45
C SER A 387 5.13 13.27 38.95
N GLY A 388 5.20 14.37 39.70
CA GLY A 388 4.77 14.43 41.09
C GLY A 388 3.26 14.48 41.29
N PHE A 389 2.46 14.49 40.21
CA PHE A 389 1.00 14.53 40.33
C PHE A 389 0.43 13.15 40.72
N PRO A 390 -0.54 13.06 41.66
CA PRO A 390 -1.06 11.77 42.13
C PRO A 390 -1.76 10.95 41.05
N VAL A 391 -1.24 9.73 40.80
CA VAL A 391 -1.84 8.73 39.90
C VAL A 391 -1.91 7.38 40.61
N VAL A 392 -3.08 6.74 40.55
CA VAL A 392 -3.29 5.40 41.13
C VAL A 392 -3.70 4.43 40.03
N LEU A 393 -2.95 3.35 39.83
CA LEU A 393 -3.37 2.22 39.02
C LEU A 393 -4.43 1.42 39.79
N LYS A 394 -5.70 1.58 39.39
CA LYS A 394 -6.83 0.88 40.01
C LYS A 394 -6.85 -0.59 39.61
N SER A 395 -6.85 -0.84 38.31
CA SER A 395 -6.88 -2.20 37.75
C SER A 395 -6.33 -2.22 36.34
N TRP A 396 -6.03 -3.42 35.86
CA TRP A 396 -5.78 -3.67 34.44
C TRP A 396 -6.42 -4.99 34.01
N SER A 397 -6.80 -5.06 32.73
CA SER A 397 -7.33 -6.26 32.09
C SER A 397 -6.32 -6.73 31.03
N GLY A 398 -5.93 -8.00 31.10
CA GLY A 398 -5.03 -8.57 30.08
C GLY A 398 -5.74 -8.85 28.75
N PRO A 399 -4.99 -9.21 27.69
CA PRO A 399 -5.58 -9.56 26.41
C PRO A 399 -6.40 -10.85 26.51
N PHE A 400 -7.29 -11.06 25.53
CA PHE A 400 -8.08 -12.29 25.36
C PHE A 400 -8.99 -12.64 26.55
N ALA A 401 -9.71 -11.64 27.07
CA ALA A 401 -10.65 -11.79 28.17
C ALA A 401 -10.05 -12.37 29.47
N ARG A 402 -8.74 -12.19 29.68
CA ARG A 402 -8.13 -12.42 31.01
C ARG A 402 -8.83 -11.54 32.05
N ALA A 403 -9.19 -12.15 33.18
CA ALA A 403 -9.85 -11.47 34.28
C ALA A 403 -9.08 -10.23 34.76
N ASP A 404 -9.83 -9.20 35.16
CA ASP A 404 -9.31 -7.97 35.72
C ASP A 404 -8.45 -8.27 36.95
N SER A 405 -7.27 -7.64 37.02
CA SER A 405 -6.43 -7.63 38.21
C SER A 405 -6.64 -6.30 38.93
N ALA A 406 -7.29 -6.34 40.09
CA ALA A 406 -7.37 -5.21 41.00
C ALA A 406 -6.01 -5.03 41.68
N VAL A 407 -5.40 -3.85 41.51
CA VAL A 407 -4.07 -3.54 42.05
C VAL A 407 -4.18 -2.43 43.11
N ASN A 408 -4.98 -1.40 42.83
CA ASN A 408 -5.15 -0.19 43.65
C ASN A 408 -3.82 0.35 44.21
N ARG A 409 -2.84 0.53 43.32
CA ARG A 409 -1.47 0.93 43.67
C ARG A 409 -1.17 2.36 43.22
N GLU A 410 -0.64 3.15 44.13
CA GLU A 410 -0.08 4.46 43.80
C GLU A 410 1.14 4.32 42.88
N LEU A 411 1.13 5.06 41.78
CA LEU A 411 2.28 5.21 40.89
C LEU A 411 3.05 6.45 41.35
N LYS A 412 3.98 6.23 42.29
CA LYS A 412 4.88 7.27 42.79
C LYS A 412 5.76 7.79 41.65
N GLU A 413 6.20 9.04 41.78
CA GLU A 413 7.01 9.71 40.77
C GLU A 413 8.26 8.88 40.42
N ASN A 414 8.39 8.53 39.14
CA ASN A 414 9.48 7.75 38.56
C ASN A 414 9.70 6.34 39.15
N GLU A 415 8.83 5.87 40.04
CA GLU A 415 8.83 4.49 40.54
C GLU A 415 7.91 3.62 39.66
N GLY A 416 8.50 2.77 38.83
CA GLY A 416 7.73 1.93 37.91
C GLY A 416 6.97 0.80 38.58
N PHE A 417 5.71 0.62 38.18
CA PHE A 417 4.98 -0.63 38.37
C PHE A 417 5.34 -1.61 37.26
N LYS A 418 5.75 -2.82 37.64
CA LYS A 418 6.02 -3.93 36.72
C LYS A 418 5.21 -5.16 37.13
N ALA A 419 4.59 -5.81 36.15
CA ALA A 419 3.89 -7.07 36.34
C ALA A 419 4.13 -8.00 35.16
N GLY A 420 4.60 -9.22 35.45
CA GLY A 420 4.67 -10.31 34.48
C GLY A 420 3.45 -11.20 34.60
N PHE A 421 2.86 -11.60 33.48
CA PHE A 421 1.68 -12.45 33.49
C PHE A 421 1.50 -13.23 32.18
N ALA A 422 0.83 -14.38 32.26
CA ALA A 422 0.49 -15.19 31.08
C ALA A 422 -0.97 -15.00 30.64
N SER A 423 -1.22 -14.93 29.34
CA SER A 423 -2.54 -15.12 28.73
C SER A 423 -2.47 -16.29 27.75
N VAL A 424 -3.60 -16.74 27.25
CA VAL A 424 -3.67 -17.78 26.21
C VAL A 424 -4.34 -17.18 24.99
N VAL A 425 -3.73 -17.36 23.82
CA VAL A 425 -4.38 -16.99 22.55
C VAL A 425 -5.60 -17.90 22.37
N PRO A 426 -6.81 -17.38 22.21
CA PRO A 426 -8.01 -18.20 22.04
C PRO A 426 -7.88 -19.17 20.86
N GLN A 427 -8.49 -20.35 20.96
CA GLN A 427 -8.45 -21.36 19.90
C GLN A 427 -9.16 -20.89 18.62
N ASP A 428 -10.16 -20.02 18.77
CA ASP A 428 -10.93 -19.38 17.70
C ASP A 428 -10.33 -18.04 17.24
N GLN A 429 -9.18 -17.63 17.79
CA GLN A 429 -8.50 -16.41 17.37
C GLN A 429 -8.03 -16.52 15.92
N GLY A 430 -8.59 -15.69 15.05
CA GLY A 430 -8.16 -15.59 13.66
C GLY A 430 -6.71 -15.10 13.53
N ILE A 431 -6.06 -15.50 12.43
CA ILE A 431 -4.72 -15.06 12.06
C ILE A 431 -4.70 -13.54 11.80
N SER A 432 -3.57 -12.89 12.05
CA SER A 432 -3.38 -11.45 11.86
C SER A 432 -3.11 -11.08 10.40
N GLN A 433 -3.91 -11.61 9.48
CA GLN A 433 -3.84 -11.27 8.05
C GLN A 433 -4.44 -9.87 7.82
N PRO A 434 -3.79 -8.95 7.06
CA PRO A 434 -4.38 -7.67 6.68
C PRO A 434 -5.80 -7.85 6.15
N TYR A 435 -6.78 -7.10 6.68
CA TYR A 435 -8.20 -7.40 6.46
C TYR A 435 -8.60 -7.37 4.97
N TRP A 436 -7.93 -6.54 4.17
CA TRP A 436 -8.15 -6.42 2.72
C TRP A 436 -7.46 -7.52 1.89
N LEU A 437 -6.59 -8.32 2.51
CA LEU A 437 -5.86 -9.45 1.89
C LEU A 437 -6.31 -10.81 2.43
N THR A 438 -7.52 -10.88 2.99
CA THR A 438 -8.09 -12.15 3.48
C THR A 438 -8.53 -13.05 2.31
N ARG A 439 -8.93 -12.44 1.20
CA ARG A 439 -9.22 -13.07 -0.09
C ARG A 439 -8.19 -12.63 -1.13
N ASP A 440 -7.85 -13.54 -2.02
CA ASP A 440 -7.09 -13.20 -3.21
C ASP A 440 -8.04 -12.67 -4.28
N ILE A 441 -7.73 -11.49 -4.80
CA ILE A 441 -8.53 -10.81 -5.82
C ILE A 441 -7.86 -10.88 -7.21
N GLY A 442 -6.64 -11.42 -7.31
CA GLY A 442 -5.83 -11.39 -8.51
C GLY A 442 -5.70 -9.96 -9.06
N TYR A 443 -6.32 -9.72 -10.22
CA TYR A 443 -6.27 -8.46 -10.95
C TYR A 443 -7.57 -7.64 -10.81
N ALA A 444 -8.52 -8.06 -9.98
CA ALA A 444 -9.77 -7.34 -9.80
C ALA A 444 -9.54 -5.93 -9.21
N GLY A 445 -10.46 -5.00 -9.50
CA GLY A 445 -10.33 -3.59 -9.10
C GLY A 445 -10.75 -3.27 -7.67
N LEU A 446 -11.20 -4.26 -6.88
CA LEU A 446 -11.71 -4.04 -5.54
C LEU A 446 -11.25 -5.15 -4.58
N PHE A 447 -10.73 -4.77 -3.41
CA PHE A 447 -10.49 -5.68 -2.31
C PHE A 447 -11.81 -6.11 -1.65
N GLU A 448 -11.95 -7.39 -1.35
CA GLU A 448 -13.15 -7.91 -0.67
C GLU A 448 -13.06 -7.67 0.84
N VAL A 449 -13.95 -6.81 1.35
CA VAL A 449 -14.05 -6.52 2.79
C VAL A 449 -15.53 -6.54 3.18
N GLY A 450 -15.93 -7.58 3.92
CA GLY A 450 -17.32 -7.78 4.33
C GLY A 450 -17.76 -6.95 5.55
N ASP A 451 -16.81 -6.40 6.32
CA ASP A 451 -17.10 -5.60 7.52
C ASP A 451 -16.99 -4.10 7.21
N GLN A 452 -18.13 -3.41 7.23
CA GLN A 452 -18.23 -1.97 6.95
C GLN A 452 -17.33 -1.12 7.84
N GLN A 453 -17.11 -1.51 9.10
CA GLN A 453 -16.32 -0.70 10.04
C GLN A 453 -14.82 -0.76 9.76
N LYS A 454 -14.35 -1.80 9.03
CA LYS A 454 -12.97 -1.93 8.56
C LYS A 454 -12.70 -1.11 7.31
N ILE A 455 -13.72 -0.78 6.51
CA ILE A 455 -13.54 0.11 5.36
C ILE A 455 -13.05 1.48 5.87
N GLY A 456 -11.96 1.97 5.29
CA GLY A 456 -11.32 3.22 5.71
C GLY A 456 -10.04 3.08 6.50
N ILE A 457 -9.92 2.07 7.37
CA ILE A 457 -8.80 2.04 8.31
C ILE A 457 -7.52 1.56 7.62
N PRO A 458 -6.35 2.15 7.94
CA PRO A 458 -5.10 1.83 7.25
C PRO A 458 -4.52 0.46 7.62
N GLU A 459 -4.76 -0.02 8.84
CA GLU A 459 -4.21 -1.28 9.33
C GLU A 459 -5.19 -2.00 10.28
N ASN A 460 -4.95 -3.29 10.49
CA ASN A 460 -5.72 -4.10 11.42
C ASN A 460 -5.55 -3.62 12.86
N ALA A 461 -6.61 -3.76 13.65
CA ALA A 461 -6.52 -3.77 15.11
C ALA A 461 -5.40 -4.69 15.64
N PRO A 462 -4.70 -4.34 16.73
CA PRO A 462 -3.75 -5.24 17.36
C PRO A 462 -4.52 -6.44 17.95
N PRO A 463 -4.03 -7.69 17.79
CA PRO A 463 -4.74 -8.87 18.26
C PRO A 463 -4.78 -8.97 19.79
N ALA A 464 -3.81 -8.36 20.49
CA ALA A 464 -3.71 -8.34 21.93
C ALA A 464 -3.63 -6.89 22.45
N VAL A 465 -4.54 -6.52 23.35
CA VAL A 465 -4.64 -5.19 23.95
C VAL A 465 -4.78 -5.32 25.47
N ILE A 466 -4.10 -4.47 26.22
CA ILE A 466 -4.29 -4.29 27.66
C ILE A 466 -5.10 -3.02 27.89
N THR A 467 -6.05 -3.07 28.82
CA THR A 467 -6.74 -1.88 29.31
C THR A 467 -6.27 -1.58 30.73
N LEU A 468 -5.77 -0.37 30.98
CA LEU A 468 -5.39 0.10 32.30
C LEU A 468 -6.40 1.15 32.78
N ARG A 469 -6.95 0.95 33.99
CA ARG A 469 -7.80 1.92 34.67
C ARG A 469 -6.98 2.67 35.71
N LEU A 470 -6.84 3.97 35.50
CA LEU A 470 -6.06 4.86 36.35
C LEU A 470 -6.99 5.88 37.02
N SER A 471 -6.70 6.25 38.25
CA SER A 471 -7.30 7.41 38.92
C SER A 471 -6.25 8.52 38.96
N VAL A 472 -6.52 9.61 38.22
CA VAL A 472 -5.66 10.80 38.15
C VAL A 472 -6.37 11.93 38.91
N GLY A 473 -5.81 12.35 40.06
CA GLY A 473 -6.43 13.39 40.89
C GLY A 473 -7.88 13.09 41.27
N GLY A 474 -8.23 11.80 41.46
CA GLY A 474 -9.58 11.32 41.76
C GLY A 474 -10.50 11.09 40.54
N THR A 475 -10.06 11.42 39.32
CA THR A 475 -10.81 11.15 38.08
C THR A 475 -10.36 9.81 37.47
N GLU A 476 -11.31 8.93 37.16
CA GLU A 476 -11.01 7.65 36.50
C GLU A 476 -10.84 7.80 34.98
N LEU A 477 -9.75 7.25 34.46
CA LEU A 477 -9.35 7.24 33.06
C LEU A 477 -9.00 5.81 32.63
N SER A 478 -9.28 5.47 31.38
CA SER A 478 -9.00 4.16 30.82
C SER A 478 -8.09 4.27 29.60
N TYR A 479 -6.91 3.67 29.67
CA TYR A 479 -5.94 3.64 28.58
C TYR A 479 -5.84 2.25 28.00
N ARG A 480 -6.02 2.14 26.67
CA ARG A 480 -5.83 0.90 25.92
C ARG A 480 -4.46 0.94 25.24
N ILE A 481 -3.62 -0.06 25.50
CA ILE A 481 -2.29 -0.18 24.88
C ILE A 481 -2.17 -1.52 24.16
N PRO A 482 -1.58 -1.55 22.96
CA PRO A 482 -1.28 -2.81 22.27
C PRO A 482 -0.21 -3.59 23.04
N VAL A 483 -0.30 -4.92 23.00
CA VAL A 483 0.84 -5.76 23.35
C VAL A 483 1.77 -5.80 22.13
N VAL A 484 3.03 -5.42 22.33
CA VAL A 484 4.07 -5.36 21.29
C VAL A 484 5.19 -6.33 21.60
N PHE A 485 6.01 -6.67 20.60
CA PHE A 485 7.30 -7.30 20.85
C PHE A 485 8.38 -6.23 20.79
N LYS A 486 9.32 -6.25 21.75
CA LYS A 486 10.44 -5.31 21.80
C LYS A 486 11.75 -6.09 21.88
N LYS A 487 12.68 -5.76 21.00
CA LYS A 487 14.02 -6.34 20.97
C LYS A 487 15.10 -5.26 20.98
N ARG A 488 16.28 -5.62 21.49
CA ARG A 488 17.49 -4.80 21.36
C ARG A 488 18.13 -5.08 20.00
N ASP A 489 18.35 -4.01 19.25
CA ASP A 489 19.17 -3.98 18.05
C ASP A 489 20.50 -3.26 18.37
N PRO A 490 21.67 -3.83 18.02
CA PRO A 490 22.97 -3.22 18.33
C PRO A 490 23.19 -1.84 17.70
N VAL A 491 22.53 -1.53 16.58
CA VAL A 491 22.67 -0.26 15.85
C VAL A 491 21.55 0.70 16.22
N ARG A 492 20.31 0.21 16.29
CA ARG A 492 19.11 1.05 16.43
C ARG A 492 18.63 1.20 17.87
N GLY A 493 19.15 0.42 18.82
CA GLY A 493 18.68 0.40 20.19
C GLY A 493 17.37 -0.37 20.32
N GLU A 494 16.27 0.29 20.68
CA GLU A 494 14.98 -0.38 20.82
C GLU A 494 14.28 -0.53 19.47
N VAL A 495 13.97 -1.78 19.09
CA VAL A 495 13.16 -2.08 17.91
C VAL A 495 11.87 -2.74 18.34
N TYR A 496 10.76 -2.17 17.90
CA TYR A 496 9.42 -2.62 18.19
C TYR A 496 8.86 -3.39 16.98
N GLU A 497 8.22 -4.51 17.24
CA GLU A 497 7.54 -5.35 16.24
C GLU A 497 6.10 -5.64 16.70
N PRO A 498 5.17 -5.84 15.75
CA PRO A 498 3.81 -6.21 16.11
C PRO A 498 3.78 -7.62 16.70
N VAL A 499 2.85 -7.85 17.63
CA VAL A 499 2.43 -9.21 17.97
C VAL A 499 1.44 -9.67 16.92
N VAL A 500 1.73 -10.83 16.31
CA VAL A 500 1.02 -11.39 15.16
C VAL A 500 0.55 -12.79 15.52
N ILE A 501 -0.73 -13.09 15.24
CA ILE A 501 -1.27 -14.44 15.34
C ILE A 501 -1.09 -15.14 13.98
N SER A 502 -0.47 -16.30 13.97
CA SER A 502 -0.14 -17.06 12.76
C SER A 502 -0.79 -18.44 12.72
N PRO A 503 -0.92 -19.04 11.53
CA PRO A 503 -1.08 -20.49 11.40
C PRO A 503 -0.02 -21.25 12.21
N PRO A 504 -0.32 -22.46 12.73
CA PRO A 504 0.63 -23.29 13.47
C PRO A 504 1.71 -23.93 12.60
N VAL A 505 1.46 -24.05 11.30
CA VAL A 505 2.39 -24.53 10.29
C VAL A 505 2.21 -23.70 9.02
N TYR A 506 3.31 -23.43 8.33
CA TYR A 506 3.31 -22.76 7.03
C TYR A 506 3.71 -23.74 5.93
N THR A 507 3.20 -23.52 4.73
CA THR A 507 3.66 -24.19 3.50
C THR A 507 4.17 -23.16 2.51
N SER A 508 5.22 -23.48 1.75
CA SER A 508 5.65 -22.69 0.60
C SER A 508 6.07 -23.58 -0.56
N LEU A 509 5.74 -23.15 -1.78
CA LEU A 509 6.28 -23.71 -3.01
C LEU A 509 7.64 -23.06 -3.31
N GLU A 510 8.58 -23.81 -3.88
CA GLU A 510 9.88 -23.26 -4.29
C GLU A 510 9.75 -22.24 -5.45
N LYS A 511 8.73 -22.40 -6.29
CA LYS A 511 8.48 -21.56 -7.47
C LYS A 511 7.01 -21.20 -7.57
N ASP A 512 6.75 -19.93 -7.85
CA ASP A 512 5.39 -19.42 -8.09
C ASP A 512 4.83 -19.91 -9.44
N VAL A 513 5.70 -20.13 -10.43
CA VAL A 513 5.32 -20.68 -11.75
C VAL A 513 6.24 -21.83 -12.12
N SER A 514 5.64 -22.96 -12.52
CA SER A 514 6.35 -24.15 -13.00
C SER A 514 5.91 -24.49 -14.43
N MET A 515 6.85 -24.43 -15.37
CA MET A 515 6.59 -24.66 -16.80
C MET A 515 6.85 -26.13 -17.19
N PHE A 516 5.94 -26.73 -17.96
CA PHE A 516 6.05 -28.08 -18.50
C PHE A 516 5.99 -28.00 -20.02
N ARG A 517 7.13 -28.22 -20.68
CA ARG A 517 7.26 -28.12 -22.14
C ARG A 517 6.71 -29.32 -22.90
N ASP A 518 6.60 -30.44 -22.21
CA ASP A 518 6.15 -31.73 -22.69
C ASP A 518 5.47 -32.48 -21.54
N GLU A 519 5.07 -33.73 -21.78
CA GLU A 519 4.39 -34.56 -20.78
C GLU A 519 5.33 -35.12 -19.70
N LYS A 520 6.62 -34.75 -19.72
CA LYS A 520 7.57 -35.29 -18.75
C LYS A 520 7.28 -34.73 -17.35
N PRO A 521 7.29 -35.60 -16.33
CA PRO A 521 7.15 -35.15 -14.95
C PRO A 521 8.28 -34.20 -14.54
N ARG A 522 7.98 -33.25 -13.66
CA ARG A 522 8.98 -32.38 -13.01
C ARG A 522 8.80 -32.44 -11.50
N THR A 523 9.91 -32.30 -10.79
CA THR A 523 9.91 -32.19 -9.33
C THR A 523 9.47 -30.78 -8.92
N ILE A 524 8.49 -30.71 -8.02
CA ILE A 524 8.10 -29.49 -7.30
C ILE A 524 8.38 -29.72 -5.83
N ALA A 525 9.22 -28.86 -5.23
CA ALA A 525 9.51 -28.91 -3.81
C ALA A 525 8.51 -28.05 -3.02
N VAL A 526 8.06 -28.60 -1.89
CA VAL A 526 7.25 -27.91 -0.88
C VAL A 526 8.07 -27.85 0.40
N THR A 527 8.18 -26.66 0.99
CA THR A 527 8.77 -26.48 2.32
C THR A 527 7.65 -26.32 3.34
N VAL A 528 7.68 -27.16 4.37
CA VAL A 528 6.82 -27.05 5.55
C VAL A 528 7.63 -26.40 6.67
N THR A 529 7.11 -25.34 7.28
CA THR A 529 7.79 -24.60 8.35
C THR A 529 6.92 -24.59 9.60
N ALA A 530 7.47 -25.01 10.74
CA ALA A 530 6.74 -25.03 12.00
C ALA A 530 6.68 -23.64 12.66
N ALA A 531 5.48 -23.17 13.01
CA ALA A 531 5.29 -21.95 13.81
C ALA A 531 5.21 -22.23 15.32
N GLN A 532 5.20 -23.51 15.69
CA GLN A 532 5.17 -24.01 17.06
C GLN A 532 5.99 -25.29 17.21
N ASP A 533 6.31 -25.66 18.45
CA ASP A 533 7.03 -26.88 18.72
C ASP A 533 6.14 -28.11 18.48
N GLY A 534 6.75 -29.23 18.09
CA GLY A 534 6.06 -30.52 17.92
C GLY A 534 5.06 -30.59 16.76
N CYS A 535 5.34 -29.93 15.63
CA CYS A 535 4.48 -29.99 14.46
C CYS A 535 4.64 -31.33 13.71
N LYS A 536 3.58 -32.14 13.69
CA LYS A 536 3.55 -33.44 12.98
C LYS A 536 2.31 -33.56 12.11
N GLY A 537 2.47 -34.03 10.89
CA GLY A 537 1.35 -34.12 9.96
C GLY A 537 1.74 -34.62 8.57
N ARG A 538 0.85 -34.38 7.62
CA ARG A 538 1.03 -34.70 6.20
C ARG A 538 0.98 -33.45 5.38
N VAL A 539 1.74 -33.40 4.29
CA VAL A 539 1.65 -32.34 3.30
C VAL A 539 1.33 -32.94 1.93
N ARG A 540 0.49 -32.26 1.16
CA ARG A 540 0.08 -32.67 -0.18
C ARG A 540 -0.06 -31.47 -1.11
N LEU A 541 -0.05 -31.73 -2.41
CA LEU A 541 -0.45 -30.76 -3.42
C LEU A 541 -1.92 -30.97 -3.78
N LYS A 542 -2.73 -29.92 -3.65
CA LYS A 542 -4.05 -29.85 -4.29
C LYS A 542 -3.82 -29.54 -5.77
N LEU A 543 -4.18 -30.48 -6.64
CA LEU A 543 -3.96 -30.41 -8.08
C LEU A 543 -5.29 -30.36 -8.83
N ALA A 544 -5.31 -29.68 -9.98
CA ALA A 544 -6.46 -29.67 -10.89
C ALA A 544 -6.64 -31.03 -11.60
N PRO A 545 -7.83 -31.34 -12.14
CA PRO A 545 -8.06 -32.56 -12.91
C PRO A 545 -7.02 -32.76 -14.02
N GLY A 546 -6.52 -33.99 -14.16
CA GLY A 546 -5.49 -34.35 -15.14
C GLY A 546 -4.04 -34.21 -14.64
N TRP A 547 -3.78 -33.37 -13.64
CA TRP A 547 -2.49 -33.27 -12.98
C TRP A 547 -2.36 -34.33 -11.87
N ARG A 548 -1.18 -34.92 -11.71
CA ARG A 548 -0.91 -35.95 -10.69
C ARG A 548 0.42 -35.69 -9.99
N SER A 549 0.55 -36.13 -8.74
CA SER A 549 1.83 -36.12 -8.03
C SER A 549 2.19 -37.49 -7.47
N ALA A 550 3.49 -37.79 -7.43
CA ALA A 550 4.05 -38.90 -6.69
C ALA A 550 5.13 -38.39 -5.70
N PRO A 551 5.02 -38.65 -4.39
CA PRO A 551 3.89 -39.32 -3.74
C PRO A 551 2.61 -38.44 -3.74
N ALA A 552 1.46 -39.01 -3.35
CA ALA A 552 0.22 -38.23 -3.22
C ALA A 552 0.24 -37.29 -1.98
N HIS A 553 0.96 -37.71 -0.94
CA HIS A 553 1.25 -36.93 0.27
C HIS A 553 2.61 -37.37 0.82
N ALA A 554 3.21 -36.53 1.68
CA ALA A 554 4.42 -36.84 2.41
C ALA A 554 4.26 -36.47 3.89
N ASP A 555 4.81 -37.29 4.78
CA ASP A 555 4.80 -37.00 6.22
C ASP A 555 5.87 -35.96 6.59
N PHE A 556 5.58 -35.15 7.60
CA PHE A 556 6.55 -34.27 8.25
C PHE A 556 6.47 -34.39 9.78
N ASP A 557 7.64 -34.31 10.42
CA ASP A 557 7.82 -34.23 11.88
C ASP A 557 8.89 -33.18 12.14
N ILE A 558 8.47 -32.04 12.71
CA ILE A 558 9.33 -30.89 12.99
C ILE A 558 9.26 -30.61 14.48
N ALA A 559 10.36 -30.90 15.18
CA ALA A 559 10.43 -30.85 16.64
C ALA A 559 10.32 -29.42 17.19
N GLY A 560 11.02 -28.46 16.58
CA GLY A 560 11.13 -27.09 17.09
C GLY A 560 10.51 -26.06 16.16
N ARG A 561 9.94 -25.01 16.75
CA ARG A 561 9.53 -23.78 16.05
C ARG A 561 10.66 -23.25 15.18
N GLY A 562 10.31 -22.80 13.97
CA GLY A 562 11.25 -22.30 12.96
C GLY A 562 11.98 -23.42 12.22
N GLY A 563 11.85 -24.67 12.65
CA GLY A 563 12.32 -25.82 11.91
C GLY A 563 11.56 -25.97 10.59
N THR A 564 12.26 -26.49 9.58
CA THR A 564 11.71 -26.70 8.24
C THR A 564 11.87 -28.15 7.80
N ARG A 565 10.95 -28.61 6.97
CA ARG A 565 11.03 -29.88 6.26
C ARG A 565 10.69 -29.65 4.80
N GLN A 566 11.67 -29.86 3.92
CA GLN A 566 11.42 -29.88 2.48
C GLN A 566 11.00 -31.27 2.05
N VAL A 567 9.95 -31.35 1.23
CA VAL A 567 9.49 -32.57 0.57
C VAL A 567 9.34 -32.30 -0.93
N SER A 568 9.55 -33.34 -1.73
CA SER A 568 9.53 -33.23 -3.18
C SER A 568 8.40 -34.07 -3.77
N PHE A 569 7.64 -33.48 -4.69
CA PHE A 569 6.57 -34.12 -5.43
C PHE A 569 6.96 -34.20 -6.90
N VAL A 570 6.99 -35.40 -7.47
CA VAL A 570 7.11 -35.59 -8.91
C VAL A 570 5.73 -35.34 -9.52
N VAL A 571 5.55 -34.18 -10.13
CA VAL A 571 4.29 -33.73 -10.73
C VAL A 571 4.26 -34.09 -12.21
N THR A 572 3.24 -34.83 -12.62
CA THR A 572 2.98 -35.23 -14.01
C THR A 572 1.86 -34.35 -14.58
N PRO A 573 2.11 -33.63 -15.69
CA PRO A 573 1.08 -32.82 -16.36
C PRO A 573 0.08 -33.70 -17.14
N PRO A 574 -1.09 -33.17 -17.52
CA PRO A 574 -2.00 -33.83 -18.45
C PRO A 574 -1.41 -33.90 -19.88
N ALA A 575 -2.06 -34.68 -20.73
CA ALA A 575 -1.82 -34.65 -22.18
C ALA A 575 -2.35 -33.33 -22.77
N GLY A 576 -1.56 -32.71 -23.65
CA GLY A 576 -1.88 -31.42 -24.28
C GLY A 576 -1.74 -30.20 -23.36
N ALA A 577 -2.01 -29.01 -23.91
CA ALA A 577 -1.83 -27.75 -23.18
C ALA A 577 -2.85 -27.58 -22.05
N ALA A 578 -2.37 -27.18 -20.87
CA ALA A 578 -3.21 -26.94 -19.70
C ALA A 578 -2.55 -25.91 -18.77
N VAL A 579 -3.37 -25.04 -18.19
CA VAL A 579 -2.96 -24.11 -17.13
C VAL A 579 -3.76 -24.46 -15.89
N ALA A 580 -3.09 -24.60 -14.75
CA ALA A 580 -3.76 -24.85 -13.48
C ALA A 580 -3.06 -24.16 -12.32
N GLU A 581 -3.81 -23.96 -11.24
CA GLU A 581 -3.25 -23.59 -9.94
C GLU A 581 -2.98 -24.88 -9.15
N ILE A 582 -1.89 -24.87 -8.38
CA ILE A 582 -1.58 -25.88 -7.38
C ILE A 582 -1.49 -25.20 -6.01
N VAL A 583 -1.94 -25.89 -4.96
CA VAL A 583 -1.88 -25.38 -3.58
C VAL A 583 -1.19 -26.40 -2.68
N ALA A 584 -0.18 -25.98 -1.93
CA ALA A 584 0.48 -26.82 -0.92
C ALA A 584 -0.30 -26.77 0.40
N ILE A 585 -0.83 -27.91 0.83
CA ILE A 585 -1.68 -28.03 2.01
C ILE A 585 -1.01 -28.95 3.03
N ALA A 586 -0.79 -28.44 4.23
CA ALA A 586 -0.40 -29.22 5.40
C ALA A 586 -1.64 -29.62 6.21
N GLU A 587 -1.76 -30.89 6.57
CA GLU A 587 -2.79 -31.45 7.44
C GLU A 587 -2.18 -31.75 8.81
N MET A 588 -2.71 -31.11 9.86
CA MET A 588 -2.29 -31.35 11.24
C MET A 588 -3.52 -31.35 12.16
N ALA A 589 -3.65 -32.39 12.99
CA ALA A 589 -4.75 -32.55 13.95
C ALA A 589 -6.16 -32.38 13.32
N GLY A 590 -6.34 -32.89 12.09
CA GLY A 590 -7.62 -32.81 11.36
C GLY A 590 -7.91 -31.46 10.69
N ASN A 591 -7.00 -30.48 10.79
CA ASN A 591 -7.15 -29.17 10.15
C ASN A 591 -6.20 -29.02 8.95
N GLU A 592 -6.64 -28.28 7.94
CA GLU A 592 -5.85 -27.95 6.76
C GLU A 592 -5.24 -26.55 6.88
N PHE A 593 -3.97 -26.42 6.50
CA PHE A 593 -3.21 -25.18 6.51
C PHE A 593 -2.55 -25.00 5.15
N ASP A 594 -2.93 -23.93 4.45
CA ASP A 594 -2.52 -23.65 3.07
C ASP A 594 -1.83 -22.29 2.94
N ARG A 595 -1.33 -21.72 4.05
CA ARG A 595 -0.72 -20.39 4.07
C ARG A 595 0.80 -20.47 4.27
N GLY A 596 1.52 -19.59 3.59
CA GLY A 596 2.95 -19.33 3.80
C GLY A 596 3.21 -18.27 4.87
N LEU A 597 4.48 -17.90 5.02
CA LEU A 597 4.93 -16.78 5.86
C LEU A 597 5.63 -15.75 4.99
N GLY A 598 5.02 -14.57 4.88
CA GLY A 598 5.61 -13.40 4.22
C GLY A 598 6.05 -12.35 5.24
N VAL A 599 7.22 -11.75 5.02
CA VAL A 599 7.77 -10.69 5.87
C VAL A 599 8.30 -9.55 5.01
N ILE A 600 7.88 -8.32 5.31
CA ILE A 600 8.43 -7.11 4.71
C ILE A 600 9.09 -6.30 5.82
N GLY A 601 10.36 -5.92 5.62
CA GLY A 601 11.15 -5.21 6.62
C GLY A 601 12.07 -4.19 6.00
N TYR A 602 11.76 -2.91 6.19
CA TYR A 602 12.61 -1.78 5.86
C TYR A 602 12.90 -0.94 7.09
N GLU A 603 13.96 -0.14 7.06
CA GLU A 603 14.36 0.66 8.21
C GLU A 603 13.30 1.69 8.62
N HIS A 604 12.64 2.32 7.64
CA HIS A 604 11.70 3.43 7.85
C HIS A 604 10.29 3.00 8.24
N ILE A 605 9.89 1.74 8.04
CA ILE A 605 8.56 1.25 8.41
C ILE A 605 8.64 0.11 9.44
N PRO A 606 7.61 -0.08 10.29
CA PRO A 606 7.54 -1.27 11.14
C PRO A 606 7.56 -2.55 10.30
N ARG A 607 8.17 -3.61 10.85
CA ARG A 607 8.16 -4.94 10.23
C ARG A 607 6.72 -5.40 9.99
N GLN A 608 6.39 -5.75 8.75
CA GLN A 608 5.09 -6.29 8.38
C GLN A 608 5.18 -7.81 8.23
N VAL A 609 4.12 -8.51 8.65
CA VAL A 609 3.97 -9.95 8.50
C VAL A 609 2.62 -10.23 7.86
N TYR A 610 2.59 -11.13 6.88
CA TYR A 610 1.38 -11.57 6.20
C TYR A 610 1.47 -13.07 5.87
N PHE A 611 0.32 -13.68 5.57
CA PHE A 611 0.18 -15.12 5.35
C PHE A 611 -0.41 -15.38 3.96
N PRO A 612 0.42 -15.31 2.89
CA PRO A 612 -0.06 -15.55 1.53
C PRO A 612 -0.54 -16.98 1.40
N GLN A 613 -1.49 -17.23 0.50
CA GLN A 613 -1.84 -18.62 0.17
C GLN A 613 -0.66 -19.29 -0.52
N SER A 614 -0.35 -20.52 -0.12
CA SER A 614 0.75 -21.33 -0.63
C SER A 614 0.37 -21.95 -1.96
N LYS A 615 0.18 -21.09 -2.95
CA LYS A 615 -0.29 -21.46 -4.28
C LYS A 615 0.73 -21.09 -5.34
N GLY A 616 0.68 -21.80 -6.46
CA GLY A 616 1.53 -21.57 -7.62
C GLY A 616 0.81 -21.98 -8.89
N ARG A 617 1.32 -21.51 -10.03
CA ARG A 617 0.80 -21.81 -11.36
C ARG A 617 1.63 -22.93 -11.99
N VAL A 618 0.96 -23.94 -12.51
CA VAL A 618 1.57 -24.97 -13.37
C VAL A 618 1.06 -24.79 -14.79
N VAL A 619 1.99 -24.77 -15.75
CA VAL A 619 1.68 -24.46 -17.15
C VAL A 619 2.25 -25.55 -18.03
N ARG A 620 1.38 -26.38 -18.59
CA ARG A 620 1.70 -27.33 -19.65
C ARG A 620 1.45 -26.67 -20.99
N LEU A 621 2.47 -26.58 -21.84
CA LEU A 621 2.36 -26.11 -23.21
C LEU A 621 3.27 -26.90 -24.14
N ASP A 622 2.82 -27.15 -25.37
CA ASP A 622 3.68 -27.67 -26.43
C ASP A 622 4.53 -26.53 -26.97
N LEU A 623 5.82 -26.54 -26.63
CA LEU A 623 6.74 -25.47 -26.96
C LEU A 623 7.94 -25.99 -27.75
N ALA A 624 7.91 -25.70 -29.06
CA ALA A 624 9.06 -25.89 -29.92
C ALA A 624 10.04 -24.73 -29.71
N THR A 625 11.33 -25.04 -29.56
CA THR A 625 12.39 -24.05 -29.35
C THR A 625 13.48 -24.21 -30.41
N ARG A 626 13.99 -23.09 -30.93
CA ARG A 626 15.27 -23.02 -31.64
C ARG A 626 16.18 -22.02 -30.96
N GLY A 627 17.49 -22.15 -31.20
CA GLY A 627 18.51 -21.54 -30.36
C GLY A 627 18.53 -22.17 -28.95
N ARG A 628 19.65 -22.04 -28.26
CA ARG A 628 19.83 -22.59 -26.91
C ARG A 628 20.55 -21.61 -25.98
N ARG A 629 21.55 -20.89 -26.48
CA ARG A 629 22.39 -19.98 -25.69
C ARG A 629 21.93 -18.54 -25.86
N ILE A 630 21.51 -17.90 -24.78
CA ILE A 630 20.97 -16.54 -24.78
C ILE A 630 21.89 -15.64 -23.95
N GLY A 631 22.37 -14.54 -24.54
CA GLY A 631 23.02 -13.47 -23.80
C GLY A 631 21.97 -12.49 -23.30
N TYR A 632 21.90 -12.20 -22.00
CA TYR A 632 20.92 -11.26 -21.44
C TYR A 632 21.62 -10.07 -20.80
N ILE A 633 21.27 -8.86 -21.21
CA ILE A 633 21.77 -7.61 -20.65
C ILE A 633 20.64 -6.97 -19.84
N HIS A 634 20.77 -6.93 -18.52
CA HIS A 634 19.75 -6.31 -17.66
C HIS A 634 19.59 -4.81 -17.92
N GLY A 635 18.35 -4.33 -17.74
CA GLY A 635 18.01 -2.90 -17.71
C GLY A 635 17.58 -2.44 -16.32
N ALA A 636 16.32 -2.05 -16.15
CA ALA A 636 15.76 -1.61 -14.86
C ALA A 636 15.44 -2.75 -13.87
N GLY A 637 15.75 -4.00 -14.23
CA GLY A 637 15.48 -5.21 -13.44
C GLY A 637 14.18 -5.89 -13.88
N ASP A 638 14.26 -7.19 -14.18
CA ASP A 638 13.11 -8.04 -14.56
C ASP A 638 13.45 -9.54 -14.35
N ALA A 639 12.43 -10.40 -14.38
CA ALA A 639 12.56 -11.85 -14.20
C ALA A 639 12.50 -12.64 -15.53
N VAL A 640 12.75 -12.00 -16.68
CA VAL A 640 12.75 -12.68 -17.99
C VAL A 640 13.83 -13.76 -18.08
N PRO A 641 15.08 -13.58 -17.59
CA PRO A 641 16.10 -14.64 -17.62
C PRO A 641 15.66 -15.95 -16.95
N ALA A 642 15.12 -15.86 -15.73
CA ALA A 642 14.61 -17.01 -14.99
C ALA A 642 13.44 -17.68 -15.73
N SER A 643 12.54 -16.86 -16.31
CA SER A 643 11.41 -17.34 -17.10
C SER A 643 11.85 -18.16 -18.32
N LEU A 644 12.91 -17.73 -19.02
CA LEU A 644 13.47 -18.46 -20.17
C LEU A 644 14.20 -19.76 -19.76
N GLN A 645 14.84 -19.76 -18.60
CA GLN A 645 15.46 -20.97 -18.03
C GLN A 645 14.41 -22.03 -17.70
N GLU A 646 13.22 -21.64 -17.23
CA GLU A 646 12.11 -22.58 -16.97
C GLU A 646 11.63 -23.33 -18.22
N VAL A 647 11.83 -22.73 -19.40
CA VAL A 647 11.55 -23.39 -20.69
C VAL A 647 12.83 -23.90 -21.37
N GLY A 648 13.91 -24.08 -20.63
CA GLY A 648 15.09 -24.85 -21.04
C GLY A 648 16.14 -24.11 -21.86
N TYR A 649 16.12 -22.77 -21.91
CA TYR A 649 17.22 -21.98 -22.46
C TYR A 649 18.41 -21.89 -21.48
N GLN A 650 19.61 -21.79 -22.03
CA GLN A 650 20.82 -21.44 -21.27
C GLN A 650 21.01 -19.93 -21.36
N VAL A 651 20.66 -19.22 -20.29
CA VAL A 651 20.77 -17.76 -20.22
C VAL A 651 22.02 -17.37 -19.46
N THR A 652 22.90 -16.61 -20.12
CA THR A 652 24.08 -15.99 -19.52
C THR A 652 23.82 -14.50 -19.38
N VAL A 653 23.87 -14.00 -18.15
CA VAL A 653 23.80 -12.55 -17.88
C VAL A 653 25.12 -11.91 -18.29
N LEU A 654 25.04 -10.85 -19.08
CA LEU A 654 26.18 -10.11 -19.65
C LEU A 654 26.30 -8.75 -18.98
N GLU A 655 27.52 -8.43 -18.55
CA GLU A 655 27.90 -7.11 -18.07
C GLU A 655 28.43 -6.23 -19.21
N ASP A 656 28.56 -4.92 -18.96
CA ASP A 656 29.00 -3.96 -19.99
C ASP A 656 30.37 -4.32 -20.61
N ARG A 657 31.24 -4.98 -19.84
CA ARG A 657 32.54 -5.50 -20.30
C ARG A 657 32.42 -6.69 -21.24
N ASP A 658 31.34 -7.47 -21.14
CA ASP A 658 31.13 -8.67 -21.96
C ASP A 658 30.53 -8.33 -23.33
N ILE A 659 30.12 -7.07 -23.55
CA ILE A 659 29.59 -6.55 -24.81
C ILE A 659 30.75 -6.29 -25.78
N GLU A 660 31.30 -7.40 -26.26
CA GLU A 660 32.33 -7.48 -27.28
C GLU A 660 31.95 -8.49 -28.35
N LEU A 661 32.26 -8.19 -29.61
CA LEU A 661 31.80 -8.98 -30.75
C LEU A 661 32.19 -10.47 -30.64
N HIS A 662 33.39 -10.77 -30.12
CA HIS A 662 33.87 -12.13 -29.95
C HIS A 662 33.04 -12.92 -28.92
N SER A 663 32.64 -12.28 -27.82
CA SER A 663 31.76 -12.84 -26.79
C SER A 663 30.35 -13.05 -27.33
N LEU A 664 29.78 -12.03 -27.99
CA LEU A 664 28.40 -12.06 -28.47
C LEU A 664 28.14 -13.17 -29.49
N LYS A 665 29.14 -13.53 -30.32
CA LYS A 665 29.07 -14.64 -31.29
C LYS A 665 28.77 -16.00 -30.68
N SER A 666 29.02 -16.17 -29.38
CA SER A 666 28.70 -17.41 -28.67
C SER A 666 27.20 -17.55 -28.37
N PHE A 667 26.38 -16.54 -28.62
CA PHE A 667 24.94 -16.58 -28.33
C PHE A 667 24.10 -16.68 -29.60
N ASP A 668 23.05 -17.49 -29.51
CA ASP A 668 22.06 -17.66 -30.57
C ASP A 668 21.17 -16.42 -30.70
N ALA A 669 20.91 -15.76 -29.57
CA ALA A 669 20.29 -14.43 -29.49
C ALA A 669 20.85 -13.64 -28.31
N VAL A 670 20.87 -12.32 -28.44
CA VAL A 670 21.20 -11.37 -27.36
C VAL A 670 19.95 -10.53 -27.07
N ILE A 671 19.60 -10.40 -25.80
CA ILE A 671 18.40 -9.71 -25.34
C ILE A 671 18.81 -8.55 -24.43
N LEU A 672 18.30 -7.35 -24.75
CA LEU A 672 18.38 -6.19 -23.86
C LEU A 672 17.06 -6.11 -23.09
N GLY A 673 17.17 -6.14 -21.76
CA GLY A 673 16.04 -6.06 -20.84
C GLY A 673 15.30 -4.73 -20.88
N VAL A 674 14.20 -4.65 -20.13
CA VAL A 674 13.36 -3.46 -20.09
C VAL A 674 14.16 -2.22 -19.67
N ARG A 675 14.00 -1.12 -20.42
CA ARG A 675 14.66 0.17 -20.18
C ARG A 675 16.20 0.10 -20.18
N ALA A 676 16.81 -0.91 -20.80
CA ALA A 676 18.27 -1.09 -20.78
C ALA A 676 19.04 0.16 -21.24
N TYR A 677 18.58 0.85 -22.29
CA TYR A 677 19.23 2.09 -22.74
C TYR A 677 18.99 3.28 -21.81
N ASN A 678 17.90 3.29 -21.04
CA ASN A 678 17.67 4.32 -20.03
C ASN A 678 18.57 4.13 -18.81
N THR A 679 18.85 2.90 -18.40
CA THR A 679 19.56 2.62 -17.14
C THR A 679 21.05 2.32 -17.31
N ARG A 680 21.50 1.95 -18.52
CA ARG A 680 22.91 1.62 -18.80
C ARG A 680 23.50 2.54 -19.87
N PRO A 681 24.12 3.67 -19.49
CA PRO A 681 24.75 4.60 -20.43
C PRO A 681 25.83 3.97 -21.32
N ALA A 682 26.42 2.83 -20.92
CA ALA A 682 27.42 2.11 -21.70
C ALA A 682 26.84 1.52 -23.01
N LEU A 683 25.56 1.16 -23.04
CA LEU A 683 24.94 0.54 -24.22
C LEU A 683 24.94 1.45 -25.43
N LEU A 684 24.75 2.76 -25.22
CA LEU A 684 24.82 3.74 -26.30
C LEU A 684 26.20 3.77 -26.97
N ARG A 685 27.28 3.61 -26.18
CA ARG A 685 28.65 3.55 -26.71
C ARG A 685 28.96 2.20 -27.37
N LYS A 686 28.26 1.14 -26.96
CA LYS A 686 28.43 -0.23 -27.46
C LYS A 686 27.47 -0.58 -28.62
N GLN A 687 26.63 0.36 -29.04
CA GLN A 687 25.63 0.15 -30.09
C GLN A 687 26.22 -0.40 -31.38
N ALA A 688 27.37 0.13 -31.82
CA ALA A 688 28.05 -0.34 -33.01
C ALA A 688 28.45 -1.83 -32.91
N VAL A 689 28.85 -2.30 -31.73
CA VAL A 689 29.22 -3.71 -31.50
C VAL A 689 27.99 -4.61 -31.56
N LEU A 690 26.87 -4.17 -30.96
CA LEU A 690 25.59 -4.89 -30.99
C LEU A 690 25.05 -5.00 -32.42
N LEU A 691 25.09 -3.92 -33.20
CA LEU A 691 24.67 -3.93 -34.60
C LEU A 691 25.61 -4.75 -35.49
N GLU A 692 26.92 -4.75 -35.22
CA GLU A 692 27.86 -5.60 -35.94
C GLU A 692 27.64 -7.09 -35.64
N TYR A 693 27.26 -7.45 -34.40
CA TYR A 693 26.81 -8.80 -34.07
C TYR A 693 25.60 -9.21 -34.94
N VAL A 694 24.60 -8.34 -35.07
CA VAL A 694 23.44 -8.58 -35.95
C VAL A 694 23.86 -8.71 -37.40
N ASN A 695 24.70 -7.78 -37.89
CA ASN A 695 25.20 -7.77 -39.27
C ASN A 695 25.87 -9.09 -39.65
N GLN A 696 26.60 -9.72 -38.72
CA GLN A 696 27.27 -11.01 -38.90
C GLN A 696 26.38 -12.26 -38.74
N GLY A 697 25.07 -12.10 -38.51
CA GLY A 697 24.11 -13.21 -38.39
C GLY A 697 23.53 -13.40 -36.99
N GLY A 698 23.85 -12.50 -36.05
CA GLY A 698 23.25 -12.48 -34.72
C GLY A 698 21.78 -12.07 -34.71
N ASN A 699 21.07 -12.43 -33.64
CA ASN A 699 19.69 -12.00 -33.40
C ASN A 699 19.67 -11.12 -32.15
N LEU A 700 19.31 -9.85 -32.29
CA LEU A 700 19.25 -8.88 -31.19
C LEU A 700 17.81 -8.50 -30.90
N ILE A 701 17.37 -8.72 -29.67
CA ILE A 701 16.03 -8.37 -29.20
C ILE A 701 16.15 -7.26 -28.17
N VAL A 702 15.51 -6.13 -28.42
CA VAL A 702 15.47 -4.97 -27.55
C VAL A 702 14.06 -4.82 -26.99
N GLN A 703 13.91 -4.91 -25.67
CA GLN A 703 12.64 -4.62 -25.01
C GLN A 703 12.43 -3.10 -24.87
N TYR A 704 11.22 -2.69 -24.49
CA TYR A 704 10.83 -1.28 -24.47
C TYR A 704 11.78 -0.39 -23.66
N ASN A 705 11.88 0.87 -24.07
CA ASN A 705 12.56 1.95 -23.37
C ASN A 705 11.60 3.13 -23.20
N THR A 706 11.87 4.05 -22.28
CA THR A 706 11.04 5.25 -22.10
C THR A 706 11.66 6.45 -22.82
N PRO A 707 10.88 7.43 -23.28
CA PRO A 707 11.41 8.65 -23.90
C PRO A 707 12.06 9.61 -22.86
N VAL A 708 11.78 9.40 -21.57
CA VAL A 708 12.40 10.16 -20.49
C VAL A 708 13.82 9.64 -20.26
N GLU A 709 14.80 10.56 -20.15
CA GLU A 709 16.22 10.22 -19.93
C GLU A 709 16.82 9.32 -21.02
N LEU A 710 16.29 9.37 -22.24
CA LEU A 710 16.85 8.70 -23.39
C LEU A 710 17.65 9.70 -24.23
N PRO A 711 18.99 9.62 -24.27
CA PRO A 711 19.80 10.50 -25.11
C PRO A 711 19.43 10.27 -26.59
N GLY A 712 19.28 11.33 -27.39
CA GLY A 712 18.81 11.30 -28.79
C GLY A 712 19.71 10.47 -29.72
N SER A 713 19.60 9.15 -29.65
CA SER A 713 20.51 8.17 -30.22
C SER A 713 19.75 7.07 -30.95
N SER A 714 20.35 6.56 -32.03
CA SER A 714 19.76 5.48 -32.84
C SER A 714 19.78 4.15 -32.07
N LEU A 715 18.64 3.74 -31.54
CA LEU A 715 18.50 2.49 -30.77
C LEU A 715 18.54 1.23 -31.64
N GLY A 716 18.42 1.37 -32.95
CA GLY A 716 18.45 0.27 -33.92
C GLY A 716 19.26 0.59 -35.18
N PRO A 717 19.27 -0.34 -36.16
CA PRO A 717 19.98 -0.17 -37.43
C PRO A 717 19.39 0.93 -38.32
N TYR A 718 18.11 1.27 -38.12
CA TYR A 718 17.38 2.31 -38.86
C TYR A 718 16.60 3.20 -37.88
N PRO A 719 16.26 4.45 -38.23
CA PRO A 719 15.63 5.39 -37.31
C PRO A 719 14.19 5.01 -36.93
N PHE A 720 13.82 5.32 -35.69
CA PHE A 720 12.46 5.34 -35.13
C PHE A 720 12.47 6.16 -33.83
N ASP A 721 11.33 6.72 -33.46
CA ASP A 721 11.17 7.52 -32.24
C ASP A 721 10.38 6.76 -31.17
N ILE A 722 10.73 6.92 -29.90
CA ILE A 722 9.99 6.34 -28.78
C ILE A 722 8.88 7.30 -28.36
N SER A 723 7.62 6.87 -28.48
CA SER A 723 6.48 7.67 -28.02
C SER A 723 6.15 7.42 -26.54
N ARG A 724 5.13 8.12 -26.04
CA ARG A 724 4.50 7.84 -24.74
C ARG A 724 3.28 6.93 -24.88
N GLU A 725 2.96 6.46 -26.08
CA GLU A 725 1.79 5.62 -26.33
C GLU A 725 1.94 4.25 -25.69
N ARG A 726 0.83 3.74 -25.18
CA ARG A 726 0.71 2.45 -24.49
C ARG A 726 -0.57 1.75 -24.93
N VAL A 727 -0.66 0.46 -24.65
CA VAL A 727 -1.95 -0.24 -24.61
C VAL A 727 -2.12 -0.73 -23.18
N SER A 728 -2.87 0.03 -22.38
CA SER A 728 -3.03 -0.23 -20.94
C SER A 728 -4.04 -1.34 -20.65
N VAL A 729 -5.05 -1.52 -21.50
CA VAL A 729 -6.06 -2.57 -21.32
C VAL A 729 -5.46 -3.94 -21.66
N GLU A 730 -5.34 -4.81 -20.67
CA GLU A 730 -4.78 -6.17 -20.84
C GLU A 730 -5.60 -7.03 -21.80
N ASP A 731 -6.91 -6.80 -21.91
CA ASP A 731 -7.82 -7.52 -22.82
C ASP A 731 -7.96 -6.84 -24.19
N ALA A 732 -7.17 -5.81 -24.48
CA ALA A 732 -7.21 -5.15 -25.79
C ALA A 732 -6.97 -6.16 -26.92
N GLU A 733 -7.78 -6.04 -27.98
CA GLU A 733 -7.70 -6.91 -29.16
C GLU A 733 -6.33 -6.76 -29.84
N VAL A 734 -5.69 -7.90 -30.12
CA VAL A 734 -4.47 -7.96 -30.94
C VAL A 734 -4.80 -8.47 -32.34
N ARG A 735 -4.64 -7.60 -33.34
CA ARG A 735 -4.86 -7.89 -34.75
C ARG A 735 -3.56 -8.34 -35.40
N ILE A 736 -3.61 -9.41 -36.18
CA ILE A 736 -2.46 -9.93 -36.93
C ILE A 736 -2.33 -9.17 -38.26
N LEU A 737 -1.17 -8.54 -38.48
CA LEU A 737 -0.89 -7.74 -39.69
C LEU A 737 -0.18 -8.54 -40.79
N ASP A 738 0.76 -9.39 -40.42
CA ASP A 738 1.54 -10.21 -41.35
C ASP A 738 1.52 -11.69 -40.93
N PRO A 739 0.47 -12.45 -41.28
CA PRO A 739 0.29 -13.83 -40.83
C PRO A 739 1.33 -14.81 -41.41
N GLN A 740 2.07 -14.41 -42.45
CA GLN A 740 3.14 -15.23 -43.05
C GLN A 740 4.53 -14.88 -42.47
N SER A 741 4.61 -13.91 -41.57
CA SER A 741 5.86 -13.51 -40.93
C SER A 741 6.51 -14.69 -40.20
N PRO A 742 7.85 -14.87 -40.26
CA PRO A 742 8.54 -15.86 -39.44
C PRO A 742 8.31 -15.64 -37.93
N VAL A 743 8.06 -14.40 -37.51
CA VAL A 743 7.72 -14.07 -36.10
C VAL A 743 6.44 -14.77 -35.63
N LEU A 744 5.46 -14.95 -36.52
CA LEU A 744 4.16 -15.54 -36.18
C LEU A 744 4.03 -17.02 -36.61
N THR A 745 4.92 -17.50 -37.47
CA THR A 745 4.80 -18.83 -38.06
C THR A 745 5.80 -19.85 -37.53
N GLY A 746 6.92 -19.45 -36.89
CA GLY A 746 7.92 -20.43 -36.49
C GLY A 746 8.86 -20.03 -35.35
N PRO A 747 9.23 -21.00 -34.47
CA PRO A 747 8.87 -22.42 -34.53
C PRO A 747 7.46 -22.75 -34.00
N ASN A 748 6.75 -21.79 -33.40
CA ASN A 748 5.39 -21.97 -32.92
C ASN A 748 4.41 -21.15 -33.77
N LYS A 749 3.25 -21.69 -34.11
CA LYS A 749 2.20 -20.94 -34.81
C LYS A 749 1.48 -20.03 -33.82
N ILE A 750 1.42 -18.74 -34.12
CA ILE A 750 0.77 -17.72 -33.29
C ILE A 750 -0.59 -17.35 -33.88
N THR A 751 -1.58 -17.21 -33.01
CA THR A 751 -2.97 -16.87 -33.31
C THR A 751 -3.48 -15.82 -32.33
N ALA A 752 -4.71 -15.32 -32.53
CA ALA A 752 -5.33 -14.38 -31.58
C ALA A 752 -5.40 -14.95 -30.14
N ALA A 753 -5.62 -16.27 -30.00
CA ALA A 753 -5.69 -16.93 -28.68
C ALA A 753 -4.36 -16.91 -27.89
N ASP A 754 -3.22 -16.62 -28.53
CA ASP A 754 -1.94 -16.44 -27.83
C ASP A 754 -1.86 -15.12 -27.06
N PHE A 755 -2.85 -14.26 -27.25
CA PHE A 755 -3.00 -13.01 -26.51
C PHE A 755 -4.04 -13.17 -25.37
N ASP A 756 -4.64 -14.33 -25.18
CA ASP A 756 -5.58 -14.54 -24.06
C ASP A 756 -4.86 -14.70 -22.72
N GLY A 757 -5.46 -14.17 -21.64
CA GLY A 757 -4.95 -14.32 -20.28
C GLY A 757 -3.63 -13.61 -19.98
N TRP A 758 -3.29 -12.60 -20.79
CA TRP A 758 -2.22 -11.67 -20.49
C TRP A 758 -2.57 -10.84 -19.26
N VAL A 759 -1.55 -10.34 -18.58
CA VAL A 759 -1.70 -9.67 -17.30
C VAL A 759 -1.13 -8.26 -17.33
N GLN A 760 -1.98 -7.28 -17.06
CA GLN A 760 -1.61 -5.88 -16.84
C GLN A 760 -0.82 -5.22 -18.00
N GLU A 761 -1.50 -4.40 -18.80
CA GLU A 761 -0.99 -3.69 -20.00
C GLU A 761 -0.44 -4.64 -21.09
N ARG A 762 -0.89 -4.50 -22.35
CA ARG A 762 -0.32 -5.24 -23.48
C ARG A 762 1.11 -4.81 -23.83
N GLY A 763 1.37 -3.51 -23.73
CA GLY A 763 2.65 -2.95 -24.11
C GLY A 763 2.82 -1.48 -23.76
N LEU A 764 4.07 -1.04 -23.73
CA LEU A 764 4.48 0.28 -23.27
C LEU A 764 5.40 0.97 -24.27
N TYR A 765 5.24 2.29 -24.39
CA TYR A 765 6.13 3.20 -25.12
C TYR A 765 6.36 2.74 -26.57
N PHE A 766 5.26 2.59 -27.31
CA PHE A 766 5.29 2.13 -28.69
C PHE A 766 6.12 3.06 -29.58
N PRO A 767 7.02 2.54 -30.44
CA PRO A 767 7.70 3.35 -31.42
C PRO A 767 6.74 4.07 -32.37
N GLN A 768 7.15 5.23 -32.86
CA GLN A 768 6.50 5.98 -33.94
C GLN A 768 7.56 6.42 -34.97
N ASP A 769 7.11 6.94 -36.11
CA ASP A 769 7.97 7.55 -37.13
C ASP A 769 9.15 6.65 -37.57
N TRP A 770 8.92 5.33 -37.66
CA TRP A 770 9.96 4.36 -37.97
C TRP A 770 10.22 4.21 -39.47
N ASP A 771 11.45 3.86 -39.82
CA ASP A 771 11.88 3.61 -41.19
C ASP A 771 11.16 2.42 -41.84
N LYS A 772 10.83 2.53 -43.14
CA LYS A 772 10.12 1.50 -43.93
C LYS A 772 10.82 0.14 -44.02
N ARG A 773 12.11 0.07 -43.65
CA ARG A 773 12.86 -1.20 -43.57
C ARG A 773 12.47 -2.05 -42.37
N TYR A 774 11.84 -1.46 -41.35
CA TYR A 774 11.19 -2.23 -40.30
C TYR A 774 9.86 -2.80 -40.79
N ARG A 775 9.59 -4.04 -40.39
CA ARG A 775 8.31 -4.71 -40.57
C ARG A 775 7.60 -4.80 -39.23
N THR A 776 6.27 -4.70 -39.25
CA THR A 776 5.37 -4.92 -38.13
C THR A 776 4.58 -6.21 -38.36
N VAL A 777 4.09 -6.83 -37.27
CA VAL A 777 3.36 -8.11 -37.37
C VAL A 777 2.03 -8.12 -36.62
N ILE A 778 1.84 -7.20 -35.69
CA ILE A 778 0.65 -7.12 -34.85
C ILE A 778 0.25 -5.66 -34.66
N SER A 779 -1.04 -5.42 -34.42
CA SER A 779 -1.62 -4.12 -34.08
C SER A 779 -2.51 -4.28 -32.86
N SER A 780 -2.48 -3.31 -31.95
CA SER A 780 -3.35 -3.28 -30.78
C SER A 780 -3.71 -1.84 -30.43
N SER A 781 -4.81 -1.64 -29.73
CA SER A 781 -5.24 -0.32 -29.27
C SER A 781 -6.13 -0.44 -28.05
N ASP A 782 -6.00 0.48 -27.10
CA ASP A 782 -7.04 0.63 -26.07
C ASP A 782 -8.39 0.96 -26.72
N PRO A 783 -9.53 0.65 -26.07
CA PRO A 783 -10.85 0.98 -26.59
C PRO A 783 -10.97 2.46 -26.99
N GLY A 784 -11.34 2.72 -28.24
CA GLY A 784 -11.44 4.08 -28.80
C GLY A 784 -10.12 4.77 -29.15
N GLY A 785 -8.98 4.12 -28.89
CA GLY A 785 -7.64 4.61 -29.24
C GLY A 785 -7.24 4.34 -30.68
N ALA A 786 -6.19 5.03 -31.14
CA ALA A 786 -5.59 4.76 -32.45
C ALA A 786 -4.87 3.41 -32.46
N PRO A 787 -4.88 2.68 -33.59
CA PRO A 787 -4.06 1.47 -33.76
C PRO A 787 -2.57 1.73 -33.54
N LEU A 788 -1.94 0.91 -32.72
CA LEU A 788 -0.50 0.90 -32.48
C LEU A 788 0.11 -0.36 -33.10
N ASP A 789 0.73 -0.19 -34.25
CA ASP A 789 1.25 -1.30 -35.08
C ASP A 789 2.69 -1.70 -34.74
N SER A 790 3.36 -0.90 -33.92
CA SER A 790 4.79 -1.03 -33.60
C SER A 790 5.09 -1.89 -32.36
N GLY A 791 4.13 -2.71 -31.89
CA GLY A 791 4.33 -3.60 -30.74
C GLY A 791 5.52 -4.55 -30.93
N ILE A 792 5.80 -4.93 -32.18
CA ILE A 792 7.01 -5.62 -32.61
C ILE A 792 7.47 -4.99 -33.92
N LEU A 793 8.57 -4.25 -33.87
CA LEU A 793 9.34 -3.86 -35.04
C LEU A 793 10.46 -4.88 -35.25
N TYR A 794 10.55 -5.44 -36.45
CA TYR A 794 11.69 -6.30 -36.78
C TYR A 794 12.22 -6.00 -38.19
N ALA A 795 13.54 -6.08 -38.33
CA ALA A 795 14.22 -5.88 -39.61
C ALA A 795 15.34 -6.89 -39.77
N ARG A 796 15.58 -7.31 -41.01
CA ARG A 796 16.82 -7.99 -41.37
C ARG A 796 17.93 -6.95 -41.49
N TYR A 797 19.06 -7.18 -40.84
CA TYR A 797 20.23 -6.32 -40.93
C TYR A 797 21.47 -7.19 -41.17
N GLY A 798 22.10 -7.03 -42.32
CA GLY A 798 23.13 -7.95 -42.81
C GLY A 798 22.58 -9.39 -42.89
N LYS A 799 23.26 -10.32 -42.22
CA LYS A 799 22.88 -11.73 -42.17
C LYS A 799 21.92 -12.08 -41.02
N GLY A 800 21.68 -11.17 -40.08
CA GLY A 800 20.92 -11.41 -38.86
C GLY A 800 19.63 -10.59 -38.77
N TYR A 801 19.07 -10.55 -37.55
CA TYR A 801 17.80 -9.90 -37.24
C TYR A 801 17.95 -8.93 -36.06
N TYR A 802 17.31 -7.78 -36.21
CA TYR A 802 17.08 -6.83 -35.13
C TYR A 802 15.58 -6.79 -34.82
N VAL A 803 15.23 -6.88 -33.55
CA VAL A 803 13.86 -6.77 -33.05
C VAL A 803 13.82 -5.70 -31.97
N TYR A 804 12.86 -4.78 -32.07
CA TYR A 804 12.43 -3.91 -30.99
C TYR A 804 10.99 -4.29 -30.61
N SER A 805 10.72 -4.53 -29.34
CA SER A 805 9.38 -4.89 -28.88
C SER A 805 8.93 -4.07 -27.68
N SER A 806 7.71 -3.52 -27.81
CA SER A 806 7.02 -2.77 -26.77
C SER A 806 6.12 -3.62 -25.89
N LEU A 807 5.97 -4.92 -26.17
CA LEU A 807 5.09 -5.78 -25.38
C LEU A 807 5.62 -6.00 -23.95
N SER A 808 4.71 -6.22 -23.00
CA SER A 808 4.98 -6.32 -21.57
C SER A 808 5.65 -7.65 -21.13
N TRP A 809 6.68 -8.13 -21.82
CA TRP A 809 7.31 -9.44 -21.58
C TRP A 809 7.72 -9.70 -20.12
N PHE A 810 8.21 -8.65 -19.45
CA PHE A 810 8.61 -8.67 -18.05
C PHE A 810 7.45 -8.93 -17.06
N ARG A 811 6.19 -8.85 -17.52
CA ARG A 811 4.99 -9.23 -16.77
C ARG A 811 4.45 -10.57 -17.22
N GLU A 812 4.34 -10.77 -18.53
CA GLU A 812 3.70 -11.95 -19.10
C GLU A 812 4.49 -13.24 -18.91
N LEU A 813 5.82 -13.19 -19.09
CA LEU A 813 6.66 -14.37 -18.95
C LEU A 813 6.73 -14.82 -17.48
N PRO A 814 7.00 -13.95 -16.50
CA PRO A 814 6.98 -14.36 -15.09
C PRO A 814 5.60 -14.81 -14.62
N ALA A 815 4.51 -14.29 -15.20
CA ALA A 815 3.15 -14.74 -14.90
C ALA A 815 2.82 -16.12 -15.49
N GLY A 816 3.66 -16.68 -16.35
CA GLY A 816 3.44 -18.00 -16.96
C GLY A 816 2.45 -17.98 -18.13
N VAL A 817 2.31 -16.87 -18.85
CA VAL A 817 1.31 -16.74 -19.93
C VAL A 817 1.74 -17.56 -21.17
N PRO A 818 1.01 -18.63 -21.55
CA PRO A 818 1.50 -19.58 -22.55
C PRO A 818 1.78 -18.97 -23.93
N GLY A 819 0.92 -18.07 -24.40
CA GLY A 819 1.08 -17.44 -25.71
C GLY A 819 2.24 -16.44 -25.76
N ALA A 820 2.52 -15.75 -24.64
CA ALA A 820 3.70 -14.89 -24.52
C ALA A 820 5.00 -15.69 -24.67
N TYR A 821 5.07 -16.89 -24.06
CA TYR A 821 6.21 -17.80 -24.24
C TYR A 821 6.38 -18.25 -25.69
N ARG A 822 5.30 -18.66 -26.37
CA ARG A 822 5.36 -19.10 -27.78
C ARG A 822 5.87 -17.97 -28.69
N LEU A 823 5.33 -16.76 -28.53
CA LEU A 823 5.71 -15.61 -29.35
C LEU A 823 7.15 -15.17 -29.06
N PHE A 824 7.56 -15.09 -27.79
CA PHE A 824 8.92 -14.68 -27.45
C PHE A 824 9.97 -15.69 -27.92
N VAL A 825 9.65 -16.99 -27.88
CA VAL A 825 10.49 -18.05 -28.46
C VAL A 825 10.64 -17.92 -29.97
N ASN A 826 9.58 -17.51 -30.69
CA ASN A 826 9.69 -17.19 -32.11
C ASN A 826 10.65 -16.03 -32.36
N LEU A 827 10.61 -14.98 -31.53
CA LEU A 827 11.57 -13.87 -31.62
C LEU A 827 13.00 -14.35 -31.43
N ILE A 828 13.27 -15.18 -30.41
CA ILE A 828 14.59 -15.78 -30.17
C ILE A 828 15.07 -16.63 -31.37
N SER A 829 14.13 -17.32 -32.02
CA SER A 829 14.40 -18.28 -33.09
C SER A 829 14.65 -17.66 -34.47
N LEU A 830 14.53 -16.33 -34.62
CA LEU A 830 14.75 -15.68 -35.90
C LEU A 830 16.16 -15.96 -36.45
N GLY A 831 16.22 -16.48 -37.68
CA GLY A 831 17.47 -16.86 -38.35
C GLY A 831 18.07 -18.19 -37.87
N ARG A 832 17.33 -19.01 -37.12
CA ARG A 832 17.76 -20.31 -36.56
C ARG A 832 17.03 -21.53 -37.09
#